data_AF-A0A7C7M410-F1
#
_entry.id   AF-A0A7C7M410-F1
#
_cell.length_a   1.000
_cell.length_b   1.000
_cell.length_c   1.000
_cell.angle_alpha   90.00
_cell.angle_beta   90.00
_cell.angle_gamma   90.00
#
_symmetry.space_group_name_H-M   'P 1'
#
loop_
_entity.id
_entity.type
_entity.pdbx_description
1 polymer ?
#
loop_
_entity_poly.entity_id
_entity_poly.type
_entity_poly.pdbx_seq_one_letter_code
_entity_poly.pdbx_strand_id
1 'polypeptide(L)'
;MKKTSLVSVVIFLTSFLMAQHTTGKISGSVSSSDGAGLAGANVQVDGTARGAATDENGDYTILNVPAGKYSMTASYIGYKNTTTSNVEVKTNLSTPQDFSLETSAIAGEAVTIIGEKRLVERSATNSVRSVNSEEIQNSASRSVTGMLDLQAGVAITNGQLHIRGGRASEVAYTLDGAQITDVINAGRDISAIPEALAEIAVEAGGYGAHVGGANSGVVRQTMRTGGNSYSGNVRFETGDFGHSDITAVIGGPAGPIKLFAALRQTHTDDRDPSFYKDFMIDMDGDGNPDNLASYESGVTPDGDTIQVNFVSDDGASIAHRAQDNLQVNGTATMDFGPLNFRFSGVVDNTSYESNSLPVFNMFNVDRQPESERTLNLISARANYFLSSDMLVSVGVSTLNRTYEGYDGLFGKPGNFGDALTWHDSASVAAKGAEYDNFKTAYTDPTNYYVGLFPFARSGDVTTGWSKNNRSTLGIDAGLTWQRGDHEIRAGFDMKNYSYRKYYLSTGAMENINRMIALGEVSRDAAAGGSNADVTEELRLNNRGGQIGYDDYGNEFDEGRDGPREPSSMSFYANDKYEAGDLVVSFGVRMDQFNMDDWKMKDPQNPGWDETNQGIIDGEFLDSDTKSILQPRLGLAFPVTDEVVFHLQYGKFAQMPELDLPYASPRYMHLVWGGQNYTPDPMGFDLDPVETTQYEVGMSYQFLPDAAIDVTAFAKNTTGQVVLGFGNQIGIDNTHGASSDAYYYENGDFTTVNGFEFTLRTRRINRLMSYASYTWSDARGVNSDPNSNAGNLDQNALTPPPMMINPLYYTNEHRGAVSMDYRFGEGDLLSGLGMNLQYKFNSGHPFTLSDGGMGQRAANEGALLQDARSREPQEPIGGSTTPWQSFVNLKVDYTLSLGGVGVQVFAYVENLMDTRNVVNVYSRSGNAYDDNFLTDPALSSEIVAANGDMYVDLYRNVNLENREHYARDFGRDLWGSPRIVKFGASVNF
;
A
#
# COMPACT_ATOMS: atom_id res chain seq x y z
N MET A 1 24.21 47.47 -18.89
CA MET A 1 24.96 46.61 -17.94
C MET A 1 24.01 45.89 -16.99
N LYS A 2 23.10 45.03 -17.49
CA LYS A 2 22.08 44.34 -16.65
C LYS A 2 21.90 42.84 -16.95
N LYS A 3 22.76 42.21 -17.76
CA LYS A 3 22.64 40.78 -18.14
C LYS A 3 23.70 39.84 -17.52
N THR A 4 24.76 40.38 -16.90
CA THR A 4 25.76 39.58 -16.18
C THR A 4 25.40 39.32 -14.72
N SER A 5 24.65 40.22 -14.08
CA SER A 5 24.17 40.06 -12.69
C SER A 5 23.19 38.88 -12.53
N LEU A 6 22.33 38.63 -13.52
CA LEU A 6 21.35 37.53 -13.44
C LEU A 6 22.02 36.14 -13.50
N VAL A 7 23.09 35.99 -14.29
CA VAL A 7 23.85 34.73 -14.40
C VAL A 7 24.63 34.44 -13.11
N SER A 8 25.20 35.47 -12.47
CA SER A 8 25.83 35.30 -11.16
C SER A 8 24.83 34.96 -10.05
N VAL A 9 23.60 35.48 -10.11
CA VAL A 9 22.52 35.14 -9.16
C VAL A 9 21.99 33.72 -9.41
N VAL A 10 21.83 33.30 -10.66
CA VAL A 10 21.46 31.90 -10.99
C VAL A 10 22.56 30.93 -10.54
N ILE A 11 23.84 31.23 -10.76
CA ILE A 11 24.96 30.37 -10.30
C ILE A 11 25.07 30.32 -8.76
N PHE A 12 24.66 31.37 -8.03
CA PHE A 12 24.56 31.36 -6.56
C PHE A 12 23.24 30.78 -6.01
N LEU A 13 22.24 30.54 -6.86
CA LEU A 13 20.98 29.85 -6.50
C LEU A 13 20.98 28.37 -6.91
N THR A 14 21.81 27.95 -7.87
CA THR A 14 22.03 26.53 -8.19
C THR A 14 22.84 25.76 -7.14
N SER A 15 23.27 26.40 -6.06
CA SER A 15 24.08 25.80 -5.00
C SER A 15 23.29 25.34 -3.77
N PHE A 16 21.99 25.04 -3.92
CA PHE A 16 21.20 24.27 -2.96
C PHE A 16 20.16 23.42 -3.69
N LEU A 17 20.34 22.10 -3.66
CA LEU A 17 19.33 21.05 -3.91
C LEU A 17 19.29 20.22 -2.60
N MET A 18 18.24 19.45 -2.20
CA MET A 18 18.12 18.97 -0.77
C MET A 18 17.44 17.58 -0.44
N ALA A 19 17.96 16.65 0.43
CA ALA A 19 17.65 15.16 0.38
C ALA A 19 17.06 14.39 1.59
N GLN A 20 16.49 13.21 1.30
CA GLN A 20 16.04 12.21 2.29
C GLN A 20 17.04 11.06 2.56
N HIS A 21 17.79 11.10 3.67
CA HIS A 21 18.83 10.10 4.00
C HIS A 21 18.32 8.65 4.22
N THR A 22 19.04 7.68 3.62
CA THR A 22 18.85 6.21 3.78
C THR A 22 20.00 5.55 4.56
N THR A 23 20.62 6.34 5.42
CA THR A 23 21.89 6.03 6.07
C THR A 23 21.83 6.43 7.54
N GLY A 24 22.68 5.80 8.34
CA GLY A 24 22.92 6.13 9.75
C GLY A 24 24.26 6.84 9.96
N LYS A 25 24.55 7.10 11.23
CA LYS A 25 25.82 7.63 11.74
C LYS A 25 26.46 6.58 12.65
N ILE A 26 27.79 6.56 12.72
CA ILE A 26 28.54 5.85 13.75
C ILE A 26 29.38 6.86 14.52
N SER A 27 29.40 6.78 15.84
CA SER A 27 30.22 7.67 16.69
C SER A 27 30.74 6.91 17.91
N GLY A 28 31.78 7.41 18.55
CA GLY A 28 32.33 6.80 19.77
C GLY A 28 33.75 7.26 20.02
N SER A 29 34.44 6.56 20.92
CA SER A 29 35.78 6.90 21.38
C SER A 29 36.79 5.78 21.09
N VAL A 30 38.07 6.16 20.91
CA VAL A 30 39.20 5.22 20.91
C VAL A 30 40.11 5.55 22.08
N SER A 31 40.27 4.57 22.96
CA SER A 31 41.11 4.65 24.16
C SER A 31 42.22 3.60 24.15
N SER A 32 43.26 3.84 24.94
CA SER A 32 44.22 2.82 25.35
C SER A 32 43.63 1.95 26.47
N SER A 33 44.18 0.75 26.67
CA SER A 33 43.81 -0.17 27.75
C SER A 33 43.90 0.40 29.19
N ASP A 34 44.54 1.56 29.38
CA ASP A 34 44.60 2.32 30.63
C ASP A 34 43.56 3.46 30.74
N GLY A 35 42.68 3.60 29.74
CA GLY A 35 41.60 4.58 29.69
C GLY A 35 41.97 5.95 29.11
N ALA A 36 43.21 6.14 28.65
CA ALA A 36 43.60 7.38 27.99
C ALA A 36 43.07 7.46 26.55
N GLY A 37 42.42 8.55 26.17
CA GLY A 37 41.97 8.80 24.80
C GLY A 37 43.12 8.89 23.81
N LEU A 38 42.97 8.26 22.64
CA LEU A 38 44.02 8.15 21.63
C LEU A 38 43.75 9.10 20.46
N ALA A 39 44.24 10.33 20.57
CA ALA A 39 44.09 11.36 19.53
C ALA A 39 44.82 10.99 18.23
N GLY A 40 44.11 11.07 17.09
CA GLY A 40 44.61 10.68 15.77
C GLY A 40 44.60 9.17 15.49
N ALA A 41 43.91 8.36 16.29
CA ALA A 41 43.58 6.98 15.94
C ALA A 41 42.63 6.94 14.74
N ASN A 42 42.89 6.03 13.80
CA ASN A 42 42.12 5.89 12.57
C ASN A 42 41.11 4.74 12.71
N VAL A 43 39.83 5.06 12.59
CA VAL A 43 38.70 4.12 12.63
C VAL A 43 38.10 4.02 11.23
N GLN A 44 37.96 2.81 10.71
CA GLN A 44 37.44 2.54 9.36
C GLN A 44 36.25 1.58 9.40
N VAL A 45 35.24 1.82 8.57
CA VAL A 45 34.17 0.85 8.28
C VAL A 45 34.66 -0.07 7.17
N ASP A 46 34.90 -1.33 7.53
CA ASP A 46 35.65 -2.27 6.70
C ASP A 46 35.01 -2.45 5.32
N GLY A 47 35.86 -2.39 4.30
CA GLY A 47 35.46 -2.50 2.90
C GLY A 47 34.78 -1.26 2.30
N THR A 48 34.60 -0.17 3.05
CA THR A 48 34.23 1.14 2.49
C THR A 48 35.42 2.10 2.57
N ALA A 49 35.38 3.23 1.85
CA ALA A 49 36.33 4.33 2.10
C ALA A 49 35.91 5.20 3.30
N ARG A 50 34.85 4.83 4.03
CA ARG A 50 34.32 5.58 5.17
C ARG A 50 35.16 5.28 6.41
N GLY A 51 35.63 6.34 7.04
CA GLY A 51 36.40 6.30 8.27
C GLY A 51 36.52 7.70 8.86
N ALA A 52 37.06 7.77 10.07
CA ALA A 52 37.36 9.01 10.77
C ALA A 52 38.66 8.86 11.57
N ALA A 53 39.38 9.97 11.71
CA ALA A 53 40.41 10.09 12.73
C ALA A 53 39.77 10.64 14.02
N THR A 54 40.25 10.20 15.18
CA THR A 54 39.82 10.72 16.47
C THR A 54 40.39 12.10 16.78
N ASP A 55 39.63 12.87 17.55
CA ASP A 55 39.97 14.23 17.99
C ASP A 55 40.93 14.27 19.19
N GLU A 56 41.09 15.43 19.83
CA GLU A 56 41.99 15.63 20.98
C GLU A 56 41.59 14.82 22.23
N ASN A 57 40.31 14.44 22.38
CA ASN A 57 39.81 13.61 23.47
C ASN A 57 39.83 12.11 23.14
N GLY A 58 40.00 11.76 21.87
CA GLY A 58 39.88 10.40 21.36
C GLY A 58 38.52 10.09 20.73
N ASP A 59 37.66 11.08 20.51
CA ASP A 59 36.30 10.90 20.00
C ASP A 59 36.27 10.97 18.46
N TYR A 60 35.34 10.24 17.82
CA TYR A 60 35.18 10.22 16.37
C TYR A 60 33.70 10.16 15.94
N THR A 61 33.44 10.52 14.68
CA THR A 61 32.14 10.36 14.01
C THR A 61 32.33 10.04 12.53
N ILE A 62 31.59 9.04 12.03
CA ILE A 62 31.53 8.60 10.63
C ILE A 62 30.09 8.76 10.15
N LEU A 63 29.86 9.71 9.24
CA LEU A 63 28.52 10.00 8.71
C LEU A 63 28.14 9.11 7.52
N ASN A 64 26.83 9.01 7.28
CA ASN A 64 26.23 8.49 6.05
C ASN A 64 26.54 7.01 5.75
N VAL A 65 26.74 6.19 6.78
CA VAL A 65 26.93 4.73 6.61
C VAL A 65 25.57 4.10 6.25
N PRO A 66 25.44 3.33 5.15
CA PRO A 66 24.17 2.68 4.81
C PRO A 66 23.68 1.72 5.91
N ALA A 67 22.38 1.46 5.97
CA ALA A 67 21.84 0.47 6.91
C ALA A 67 22.33 -0.94 6.56
N GLY A 68 22.75 -1.70 7.58
CA GLY A 68 23.36 -3.03 7.42
C GLY A 68 24.31 -3.41 8.55
N LYS A 69 24.83 -4.64 8.51
CA LYS A 69 25.86 -5.13 9.44
C LYS A 69 27.26 -4.95 8.84
N TYR A 70 28.18 -4.40 9.62
CA TYR A 70 29.56 -4.09 9.20
C TYR A 70 30.59 -4.67 10.18
N SER A 71 31.83 -4.80 9.70
CA SER A 71 33.01 -4.83 10.57
C SER A 71 33.66 -3.45 10.59
N MET A 72 34.29 -3.10 11.69
CA MET A 72 34.97 -1.82 11.89
C MET A 72 36.33 -2.03 12.52
N THR A 73 37.37 -1.43 11.95
CA THR A 73 38.75 -1.56 12.44
C THR A 73 39.27 -0.23 12.98
N ALA A 74 39.70 -0.22 14.25
CA ALA A 74 40.43 0.88 14.86
C ALA A 74 41.94 0.57 14.88
N SER A 75 42.76 1.59 14.57
CA SER A 75 44.20 1.46 14.39
C SER A 75 44.96 2.70 14.88
N TYR A 76 46.06 2.51 15.61
CA TYR A 76 46.93 3.59 16.06
C TYR A 76 48.39 3.14 16.15
N ILE A 77 49.34 4.05 15.93
CA ILE A 77 50.76 3.70 15.86
C ILE A 77 51.27 3.31 17.24
N GLY A 78 51.88 2.12 17.36
CA GLY A 78 52.35 1.56 18.64
C GLY A 78 51.29 0.76 19.40
N TYR A 79 50.14 0.46 18.77
CA TYR A 79 49.05 -0.34 19.32
C TYR A 79 48.70 -1.49 18.36
N LYS A 80 48.00 -2.51 18.86
CA LYS A 80 47.36 -3.53 18.00
C LYS A 80 46.12 -2.94 17.34
N ASN A 81 45.85 -3.37 16.12
CA ASN A 81 44.55 -3.11 15.50
C ASN A 81 43.47 -3.95 16.20
N THR A 82 42.32 -3.34 16.47
CA THR A 82 41.14 -4.01 17.01
C THR A 82 40.01 -3.89 16.00
N THR A 83 39.41 -5.01 15.62
CA THR A 83 38.30 -5.06 14.65
C THR A 83 37.05 -5.54 15.36
N THR A 84 36.01 -4.72 15.42
CA THR A 84 34.69 -5.13 15.92
C THR A 84 33.81 -5.53 14.75
N SER A 85 33.40 -6.80 14.69
CA SER A 85 32.48 -7.35 13.70
C SER A 85 31.01 -7.19 14.13
N ASN A 86 30.06 -7.40 13.22
CA ASN A 86 28.61 -7.35 13.50
C ASN A 86 28.05 -6.01 14.04
N VAL A 87 28.69 -4.88 13.73
CA VAL A 87 28.16 -3.54 14.03
C VAL A 87 26.94 -3.28 13.15
N GLU A 88 25.74 -3.28 13.73
CA GLU A 88 24.47 -3.06 13.04
C GLU A 88 24.15 -1.56 12.96
N VAL A 89 24.20 -1.00 11.75
CA VAL A 89 23.81 0.38 11.45
C VAL A 89 22.37 0.40 10.98
N LYS A 90 21.57 1.30 11.54
CA LYS A 90 20.15 1.52 11.19
C LYS A 90 19.94 2.89 10.56
N THR A 91 18.92 3.01 9.72
CA THR A 91 18.59 4.29 9.06
C THR A 91 18.25 5.39 10.08
N ASN A 92 18.76 6.61 9.86
CA ASN A 92 18.53 7.81 10.69
C ASN A 92 18.98 7.75 12.17
N LEU A 93 19.56 6.64 12.65
CA LEU A 93 20.04 6.51 14.02
C LEU A 93 21.56 6.70 14.13
N SER A 94 22.02 7.10 15.31
CA SER A 94 23.43 7.11 15.68
C SER A 94 23.77 5.79 16.37
N THR A 95 24.79 5.10 15.85
CA THR A 95 25.29 3.80 16.32
C THR A 95 26.56 4.03 17.15
N PRO A 96 26.51 4.01 18.49
CA PRO A 96 27.72 4.12 19.29
C PRO A 96 28.67 2.94 19.04
N GLN A 97 29.98 3.15 18.97
CA GLN A 97 30.98 2.09 18.94
C GLN A 97 32.29 2.60 19.55
N ASP A 98 32.68 2.06 20.69
CA ASP A 98 33.95 2.39 21.33
C ASP A 98 35.01 1.33 21.03
N PHE A 99 36.28 1.73 21.09
CA PHE A 99 37.43 0.84 20.96
C PHE A 99 38.42 1.06 22.10
N SER A 100 38.91 -0.04 22.67
CA SER A 100 40.07 -0.05 23.57
C SER A 100 41.22 -0.78 22.87
N LEU A 101 42.35 -0.11 22.69
CA LEU A 101 43.52 -0.64 21.99
C LEU A 101 44.62 -1.05 22.98
N GLU A 102 45.20 -2.23 22.76
CA GLU A 102 46.38 -2.70 23.51
C GLU A 102 47.68 -2.17 22.88
N THR A 103 48.62 -1.69 23.69
CA THR A 103 49.96 -1.29 23.22
C THR A 103 50.72 -2.48 22.61
N SER A 104 51.41 -2.26 21.49
CA SER A 104 52.29 -3.26 20.87
C SER A 104 53.48 -2.63 20.14
N ALA A 105 54.67 -3.16 20.38
CA ALA A 105 55.90 -2.76 19.70
C ALA A 105 56.05 -3.31 18.26
N ILE A 106 55.15 -4.21 17.84
CA ILE A 106 55.12 -4.85 16.52
C ILE A 106 53.67 -4.88 16.04
N ALA A 107 53.45 -4.64 14.74
CA ALA A 107 52.14 -4.86 14.13
C ALA A 107 51.79 -6.36 14.18
N GLY A 108 50.89 -6.73 15.10
CA GLY A 108 50.39 -8.10 15.25
C GLY A 108 49.12 -8.35 14.43
N GLU A 109 48.61 -9.59 14.50
CA GLU A 109 47.28 -9.91 13.98
C GLU A 109 46.21 -9.07 14.69
N ALA A 110 45.17 -8.66 13.95
CA ALA A 110 44.10 -7.84 14.48
C ALA A 110 43.25 -8.64 15.48
N VAL A 111 42.93 -8.03 16.62
CA VAL A 111 42.03 -8.65 17.60
C VAL A 111 40.60 -8.47 17.13
N THR A 112 39.96 -9.55 16.68
CA THR A 112 38.55 -9.52 16.26
C THR A 112 37.64 -9.70 17.47
N ILE A 113 36.88 -8.65 17.78
CA ILE A 113 35.77 -8.66 18.74
C ILE A 113 34.47 -8.88 17.96
N ILE A 114 33.49 -9.54 18.57
CA ILE A 114 32.14 -9.67 18.01
C ILE A 114 31.26 -8.65 18.71
N GLY A 115 30.77 -7.66 17.97
CA GLY A 115 29.81 -6.68 18.44
C GLY A 115 28.45 -7.32 18.70
N GLU A 116 27.79 -6.91 19.77
CA GLU A 116 26.47 -7.42 20.15
C GLU A 116 25.34 -6.58 19.54
N LYS A 117 24.26 -7.22 19.09
CA LYS A 117 23.04 -6.52 18.63
C LYS A 117 22.48 -5.65 19.76
N ARG A 118 22.32 -4.35 19.53
CA ARG A 118 21.63 -3.47 20.48
C ARG A 118 20.14 -3.78 20.54
N LEU A 119 19.60 -3.75 21.76
CA LEU A 119 18.17 -3.89 22.02
C LEU A 119 17.49 -2.57 22.38
N VAL A 120 18.26 -1.55 22.76
CA VAL A 120 17.82 -0.20 23.12
C VAL A 120 18.64 0.82 22.32
N GLU A 121 17.96 1.82 21.75
CA GLU A 121 18.57 2.84 20.89
C GLU A 121 18.73 4.16 21.63
N ARG A 122 19.90 4.42 22.23
CA ARG A 122 20.17 5.64 23.03
C ARG A 122 19.95 6.95 22.26
N SER A 123 19.99 6.90 20.93
CA SER A 123 19.89 8.07 20.05
C SER A 123 18.50 8.29 19.43
N ALA A 124 17.50 7.45 19.77
CA ALA A 124 16.14 7.55 19.25
C ALA A 124 15.27 8.46 20.14
N THR A 125 14.61 9.46 19.54
CA THR A 125 13.68 10.38 20.22
C THR A 125 12.21 9.99 20.06
N ASN A 126 11.96 8.80 19.52
CA ASN A 126 10.66 8.26 19.15
C ASN A 126 10.73 6.74 19.01
N SER A 127 9.59 6.07 19.05
CA SER A 127 9.48 4.64 18.75
C SER A 127 9.80 4.31 17.28
N VAL A 128 11.03 3.86 17.02
CA VAL A 128 11.45 3.29 15.73
C VAL A 128 11.36 1.76 15.80
N ARG A 129 10.61 1.15 14.88
CA ARG A 129 10.53 -0.32 14.73
C ARG A 129 11.30 -0.72 13.47
N SER A 130 12.39 -1.47 13.58
CA SER A 130 13.03 -2.08 12.41
C SER A 130 13.01 -3.59 12.43
N VAL A 131 13.03 -4.17 11.22
CA VAL A 131 13.15 -5.58 10.88
C VAL A 131 14.34 -5.69 9.92
N ASN A 132 15.41 -6.35 10.35
CA ASN A 132 16.66 -6.42 9.59
C ASN A 132 16.69 -7.64 8.63
N SER A 133 17.72 -7.73 7.79
CA SER A 133 17.87 -8.80 6.79
C SER A 133 17.85 -10.24 7.33
N GLU A 134 18.20 -10.46 8.61
CA GLU A 134 18.15 -11.78 9.27
C GLU A 134 16.70 -12.11 9.67
N GLU A 135 15.98 -11.14 10.23
CA GLU A 135 14.56 -11.27 10.58
C GLU A 135 13.69 -11.41 9.32
N ILE A 136 14.00 -10.68 8.24
CA ILE A 136 13.37 -10.79 6.91
C ILE A 136 13.54 -12.23 6.34
N GLN A 137 14.76 -12.79 6.37
CA GLN A 137 15.03 -14.13 5.84
C GLN A 137 14.40 -15.25 6.67
N ASN A 138 14.32 -15.06 8.00
CA ASN A 138 13.79 -16.07 8.92
C ASN A 138 12.27 -16.00 9.13
N SER A 139 11.61 -14.91 8.70
CA SER A 139 10.16 -14.73 8.79
C SER A 139 9.35 -15.87 8.17
N ALA A 140 8.20 -16.19 8.78
CA ALA A 140 7.19 -17.10 8.26
C ALA A 140 6.25 -16.47 7.21
N SER A 141 6.38 -15.16 6.92
CA SER A 141 5.77 -14.53 5.74
C SER A 141 6.85 -13.93 4.84
N ARG A 142 6.71 -14.14 3.53
CA ARG A 142 7.62 -13.65 2.48
C ARG A 142 7.09 -12.36 1.81
N SER A 143 6.41 -11.51 2.56
CA SER A 143 5.94 -10.20 2.10
C SER A 143 6.31 -9.09 3.09
N VAL A 144 6.62 -7.89 2.58
CA VAL A 144 6.85 -6.71 3.42
C VAL A 144 5.62 -6.42 4.28
N THR A 145 4.43 -6.55 3.71
CA THR A 145 3.15 -6.34 4.40
C THR A 145 2.98 -7.29 5.60
N GLY A 146 3.27 -8.59 5.45
CA GLY A 146 3.20 -9.55 6.56
C GLY A 146 4.25 -9.33 7.65
N MET A 147 5.43 -8.78 7.31
CA MET A 147 6.46 -8.40 8.29
C MET A 147 6.07 -7.13 9.09
N LEU A 148 5.35 -6.21 8.44
CA LEU A 148 4.81 -5.00 9.07
C LEU A 148 3.65 -5.30 10.03
N ASP A 149 2.80 -6.27 9.71
CA ASP A 149 1.64 -6.70 10.51
C ASP A 149 2.03 -7.28 11.90
N LEU A 150 3.29 -7.66 12.08
CA LEU A 150 3.84 -8.05 13.38
C LEU A 150 4.20 -6.83 14.25
N GLN A 151 4.35 -5.62 13.70
CA GLN A 151 4.86 -4.47 14.44
C GLN A 151 3.79 -3.79 15.28
N ALA A 152 4.16 -3.38 16.51
CA ALA A 152 3.30 -2.54 17.35
C ALA A 152 2.93 -1.23 16.60
N GLY A 153 1.67 -0.80 16.77
CA GLY A 153 1.11 0.37 16.10
C GLY A 153 0.64 0.14 14.65
N VAL A 154 0.91 -1.02 14.04
CA VAL A 154 0.47 -1.35 12.67
C VAL A 154 -0.83 -2.16 12.72
N ALA A 155 -1.78 -1.77 11.87
CA ALA A 155 -3.02 -2.49 11.67
C ALA A 155 -3.26 -2.77 10.18
N ILE A 156 -3.57 -4.02 9.85
CA ILE A 156 -4.10 -4.41 8.54
C ILE A 156 -5.55 -4.83 8.71
N THR A 157 -6.44 -4.18 7.97
CA THR A 157 -7.88 -4.44 7.93
C THR A 157 -8.34 -4.33 6.48
N ASN A 158 -9.07 -5.31 5.95
CA ASN A 158 -9.56 -5.33 4.56
C ASN A 158 -8.47 -5.00 3.50
N GLY A 159 -7.27 -5.59 3.68
CA GLY A 159 -6.11 -5.39 2.79
C GLY A 159 -5.37 -4.05 2.95
N GLN A 160 -5.96 -3.07 3.63
CA GLN A 160 -5.38 -1.74 3.84
C GLN A 160 -4.50 -1.69 5.09
N LEU A 161 -3.35 -1.02 5.00
CA LEU A 161 -2.43 -0.82 6.12
C LEU A 161 -2.65 0.56 6.75
N HIS A 162 -2.94 0.53 8.04
CA HIS A 162 -3.13 1.67 8.93
C HIS A 162 -2.00 1.69 9.97
N ILE A 163 -1.56 2.88 10.37
CA ILE A 163 -0.64 3.06 11.50
C ILE A 163 -1.34 3.92 12.53
N ARG A 164 -1.36 3.51 13.81
CA ARG A 164 -1.92 4.28 14.94
C ARG A 164 -3.28 4.93 14.64
N GLY A 165 -4.21 4.17 14.08
CA GLY A 165 -5.61 4.58 13.82
C GLY A 165 -5.84 5.60 12.69
N GLY A 166 -4.81 5.99 11.93
CA GLY A 166 -4.98 6.85 10.73
C GLY A 166 -5.57 6.11 9.52
N ARG A 167 -6.08 6.86 8.54
CA ARG A 167 -6.51 6.33 7.23
C ARG A 167 -5.32 5.75 6.46
N ALA A 168 -5.58 4.87 5.49
CA ALA A 168 -4.53 4.21 4.71
C ALA A 168 -3.67 5.18 3.88
N SER A 169 -4.26 6.29 3.43
CA SER A 169 -3.61 7.43 2.77
C SER A 169 -2.67 8.24 3.66
N GLU A 170 -2.79 8.11 4.99
CA GLU A 170 -1.94 8.85 5.93
C GLU A 170 -0.58 8.16 6.17
N VAL A 171 -0.34 7.00 5.54
CA VAL A 171 0.91 6.25 5.63
C VAL A 171 1.76 6.50 4.39
N ALA A 172 2.97 7.02 4.57
CA ALA A 172 3.93 7.15 3.47
C ALA A 172 4.84 5.92 3.35
N TYR A 173 5.19 5.60 2.11
CA TYR A 173 6.08 4.51 1.75
C TYR A 173 7.28 5.04 0.97
N THR A 174 8.48 4.61 1.36
CA THR A 174 9.75 4.93 0.68
C THR A 174 10.55 3.66 0.38
N LEU A 175 11.26 3.67 -0.74
CA LEU A 175 12.21 2.62 -1.15
C LEU A 175 13.52 3.27 -1.58
N ASP A 176 14.59 2.99 -0.83
CA ASP A 176 15.91 3.59 -1.04
C ASP A 176 15.90 5.15 -1.08
N GLY A 177 14.94 5.75 -0.38
CA GLY A 177 14.77 7.20 -0.24
C GLY A 177 13.87 7.83 -1.31
N ALA A 178 13.52 7.09 -2.37
CA ALA A 178 12.49 7.50 -3.30
C ALA A 178 11.10 7.25 -2.69
N GLN A 179 10.13 8.14 -2.94
CA GLN A 179 8.74 7.92 -2.54
C GLN A 179 8.07 6.91 -3.48
N ILE A 180 7.35 5.96 -2.90
CA ILE A 180 6.57 4.90 -3.58
C ILE A 180 5.14 4.83 -3.00
N THR A 181 4.66 5.97 -2.54
CA THR A 181 3.29 6.16 -2.03
C THR A 181 2.41 6.53 -3.20
N ASP A 182 1.29 5.84 -3.37
CA ASP A 182 0.29 6.26 -4.35
C ASP A 182 -0.47 7.48 -3.80
N VAL A 183 -0.29 8.63 -4.44
CA VAL A 183 -0.96 9.89 -4.07
C VAL A 183 -2.37 9.99 -4.64
N ILE A 184 -2.76 9.11 -5.56
CA ILE A 184 -4.07 9.13 -6.19
C ILE A 184 -5.07 8.30 -5.36
N ASN A 185 -4.83 6.99 -5.19
CA ASN A 185 -5.80 6.06 -4.59
C ASN A 185 -5.40 5.57 -3.18
N ALA A 186 -4.43 6.22 -2.53
CA ALA A 186 -3.77 5.79 -1.30
C ALA A 186 -2.91 4.50 -1.39
N GLY A 187 -1.98 4.34 -0.44
CA GLY A 187 -1.21 3.11 -0.26
C GLY A 187 0.16 3.10 -0.95
N ARG A 188 0.59 1.93 -1.44
CA ARG A 188 1.97 1.65 -1.87
C ARG A 188 2.00 1.04 -3.27
N ASP A 189 2.61 1.73 -4.23
CA ASP A 189 2.71 1.29 -5.62
C ASP A 189 3.56 0.01 -5.81
N ILE A 190 4.64 -0.14 -5.04
CA ILE A 190 5.60 -1.25 -5.18
C ILE A 190 6.16 -1.77 -3.85
N SER A 191 6.42 -3.08 -3.78
CA SER A 191 7.26 -3.70 -2.76
C SER A 191 8.56 -4.20 -3.40
N ALA A 192 9.69 -4.07 -2.71
CA ALA A 192 10.91 -4.76 -3.15
C ALA A 192 10.82 -6.27 -2.92
N ILE A 193 11.60 -7.05 -3.69
CA ILE A 193 11.89 -8.46 -3.40
C ILE A 193 12.44 -8.57 -1.97
N PRO A 194 11.90 -9.42 -1.07
CA PRO A 194 12.36 -9.51 0.32
C PRO A 194 13.85 -9.80 0.46
N GLU A 195 14.41 -10.69 -0.36
CA GLU A 195 15.84 -11.02 -0.35
C GLU A 195 16.75 -9.86 -0.80
N ALA A 196 16.18 -8.83 -1.45
CA ALA A 196 16.83 -7.59 -1.84
C ALA A 196 16.86 -6.52 -0.74
N LEU A 197 16.16 -6.74 0.39
CA LEU A 197 16.08 -5.78 1.49
C LEU A 197 17.15 -6.01 2.56
N ALA A 198 17.71 -4.91 3.04
CA ALA A 198 18.63 -4.85 4.18
C ALA A 198 17.89 -4.52 5.49
N GLU A 199 16.90 -3.62 5.40
CA GLU A 199 16.08 -3.13 6.51
C GLU A 199 14.67 -2.78 6.00
N ILE A 200 13.66 -3.13 6.80
CA ILE A 200 12.32 -2.52 6.77
C ILE A 200 12.19 -1.76 8.09
N ALA A 201 11.88 -0.46 8.04
CA ALA A 201 11.67 0.36 9.23
C ALA A 201 10.29 1.03 9.22
N VAL A 202 9.68 1.13 10.39
CA VAL A 202 8.41 1.82 10.65
C VAL A 202 8.66 2.91 11.68
N GLU A 203 8.37 4.14 11.28
CA GLU A 203 8.39 5.32 12.13
C GLU A 203 6.92 5.74 12.33
N ALA A 204 6.27 5.28 13.41
CA ALA A 204 4.84 5.52 13.68
C ALA A 204 4.52 6.93 14.22
N GLY A 205 5.44 7.87 14.00
CA GLY A 205 5.45 9.20 14.59
C GLY A 205 6.85 9.66 14.92
N GLY A 206 7.00 10.93 15.25
CA GLY A 206 8.25 11.49 15.77
C GLY A 206 9.46 11.54 14.85
N TYR A 207 9.26 11.33 13.56
CA TYR A 207 10.29 11.43 12.54
C TYR A 207 10.71 12.89 12.26
N GLY A 208 12.02 13.09 12.08
CA GLY A 208 12.65 14.41 11.91
C GLY A 208 12.16 15.20 10.69
N ALA A 209 12.42 16.50 10.66
CA ALA A 209 11.86 17.43 9.66
C ALA A 209 12.27 17.14 8.20
N HIS A 210 13.29 16.30 7.97
CA HIS A 210 13.71 15.79 6.66
C HIS A 210 12.71 14.79 6.03
N VAL A 211 11.59 14.53 6.70
CA VAL A 211 10.57 13.54 6.34
C VAL A 211 9.20 14.24 6.26
N GLY A 212 8.46 14.05 5.18
CA GLY A 212 7.13 14.65 4.99
C GLY A 212 6.25 13.87 4.02
N GLY A 213 5.03 14.34 3.82
CA GLY A 213 4.00 13.65 3.04
C GLY A 213 3.42 12.42 3.75
N ALA A 214 3.37 12.46 5.10
CA ALA A 214 2.83 11.39 5.94
C ALA A 214 2.20 12.00 7.19
N ASN A 215 0.99 11.57 7.55
CA ASN A 215 0.28 12.02 8.75
C ASN A 215 0.21 10.97 9.86
N SER A 216 0.28 9.67 9.54
CA SER A 216 0.18 8.59 10.53
C SER A 216 1.49 7.84 10.77
N GLY A 217 2.35 7.72 9.77
CA GLY A 217 3.62 7.03 9.90
C GLY A 217 4.33 6.82 8.57
N VAL A 218 5.60 6.43 8.64
CA VAL A 218 6.43 6.19 7.46
C VAL A 218 6.99 4.78 7.49
N VAL A 219 6.80 4.06 6.39
CA VAL A 219 7.43 2.77 6.10
C VAL A 219 8.62 3.02 5.18
N ARG A 220 9.82 2.66 5.63
CA ARG A 220 11.05 2.71 4.84
C ARG A 220 11.49 1.31 4.46
N GLN A 221 11.79 1.11 3.20
CA GLN A 221 12.48 -0.07 2.69
C GLN A 221 13.87 0.35 2.21
N THR A 222 14.92 -0.32 2.70
CA THR A 222 16.31 -0.06 2.30
C THR A 222 16.87 -1.30 1.62
N MET A 223 17.36 -1.15 0.39
CA MET A 223 17.91 -2.26 -0.40
C MET A 223 19.35 -2.58 -0.01
N ARG A 224 19.72 -3.85 -0.19
CA ARG A 224 21.09 -4.36 0.01
C ARG A 224 22.06 -3.73 -0.98
N THR A 225 23.34 -3.79 -0.64
CA THR A 225 24.46 -3.31 -1.44
C THR A 225 25.47 -4.44 -1.65
N GLY A 226 26.20 -4.41 -2.77
CA GLY A 226 27.23 -5.40 -3.07
C GLY A 226 28.31 -5.47 -1.99
N GLY A 227 28.83 -6.68 -1.74
CA GLY A 227 29.96 -6.92 -0.84
C GLY A 227 31.32 -6.68 -1.50
N ASN A 228 32.39 -6.94 -0.74
CA ASN A 228 33.76 -7.02 -1.27
C ASN A 228 34.10 -8.38 -1.87
N SER A 229 33.35 -9.41 -1.50
CA SER A 229 33.37 -10.74 -2.11
C SER A 229 32.13 -10.90 -2.99
N TYR A 230 32.20 -11.81 -3.96
CA TYR A 230 30.98 -12.32 -4.58
C TYR A 230 30.19 -13.14 -3.56
N SER A 231 28.87 -13.08 -3.68
CA SER A 231 27.91 -13.87 -2.94
C SER A 231 26.66 -14.03 -3.80
N GLY A 232 25.93 -15.13 -3.64
CA GLY A 232 24.69 -15.34 -4.35
C GLY A 232 23.73 -16.28 -3.65
N ASN A 233 22.46 -16.20 -4.05
CA ASN A 233 21.42 -17.15 -3.66
C ASN A 233 20.52 -17.42 -4.86
N VAL A 234 20.24 -18.70 -5.14
CA VAL A 234 19.16 -19.08 -6.06
C VAL A 234 18.17 -19.91 -5.29
N ARG A 235 16.90 -19.55 -5.39
CA ARG A 235 15.76 -20.09 -4.64
C ARG A 235 14.69 -20.53 -5.63
N PHE A 236 14.14 -21.71 -5.40
CA PHE A 236 12.92 -22.22 -6.01
C PHE A 236 11.90 -22.53 -4.91
N GLU A 237 10.65 -22.18 -5.14
CA GLU A 237 9.53 -22.40 -4.23
C GLU A 237 8.27 -22.74 -5.05
N THR A 238 7.42 -23.62 -4.52
CA THR A 238 6.15 -24.02 -5.13
C THR A 238 5.15 -24.43 -4.04
N GLY A 239 3.86 -24.41 -4.29
CA GLY A 239 2.86 -24.74 -3.27
C GLY A 239 1.43 -24.79 -3.80
N ASP A 240 0.49 -24.72 -2.86
CA ASP A 240 -0.95 -24.66 -3.13
C ASP A 240 -1.31 -23.47 -4.06
N PHE A 241 -2.47 -23.54 -4.73
CA PHE A 241 -3.01 -22.50 -5.63
C PHE A 241 -2.10 -22.20 -6.84
N GLY A 242 -1.50 -23.24 -7.42
CA GLY A 242 -0.60 -23.13 -8.57
C GLY A 242 0.73 -22.43 -8.31
N HIS A 243 1.05 -22.10 -7.05
CA HIS A 243 2.16 -21.19 -6.76
C HIS A 243 3.50 -21.76 -7.24
N SER A 244 4.27 -20.95 -7.94
CA SER A 244 5.68 -21.17 -8.24
C SER A 244 6.47 -19.86 -8.20
N ASP A 245 7.70 -19.92 -7.71
CA ASP A 245 8.59 -18.77 -7.55
C ASP A 245 10.04 -19.18 -7.80
N ILE A 246 10.71 -18.45 -8.69
CA ILE A 246 12.16 -18.50 -8.88
C ILE A 246 12.71 -17.13 -8.49
N THR A 247 13.57 -17.10 -7.48
CA THR A 247 14.28 -15.90 -7.05
C THR A 247 15.79 -16.13 -7.12
N ALA A 248 16.50 -15.31 -7.88
CA ALA A 248 17.95 -15.33 -8.02
C ALA A 248 18.54 -13.99 -7.57
N VAL A 249 19.58 -14.06 -6.74
CA VAL A 249 20.21 -12.91 -6.10
C VAL A 249 21.73 -13.03 -6.24
N ILE A 250 22.39 -11.92 -6.60
CA ILE A 250 23.85 -11.83 -6.72
C ILE A 250 24.35 -10.49 -6.19
N GLY A 251 25.47 -10.51 -5.48
CA GLY A 251 26.14 -9.28 -5.04
C GLY A 251 27.64 -9.43 -4.93
N GLY A 252 28.38 -8.36 -5.19
CA GLY A 252 29.84 -8.34 -5.11
C GLY A 252 30.49 -7.16 -5.84
N PRO A 253 31.83 -7.17 -5.98
CA PRO A 253 32.57 -6.14 -6.68
C PRO A 253 32.55 -6.33 -8.20
N ALA A 254 32.39 -5.25 -8.95
CA ALA A 254 32.56 -5.13 -10.39
C ALA A 254 33.57 -4.01 -10.68
N GLY A 255 34.86 -4.31 -10.50
CA GLY A 255 35.90 -3.30 -10.50
C GLY A 255 35.76 -2.35 -9.30
N PRO A 256 35.70 -1.01 -9.49
CA PRO A 256 35.50 -0.04 -8.41
C PRO A 256 34.03 0.09 -7.97
N ILE A 257 33.10 -0.57 -8.66
CA ILE A 257 31.66 -0.54 -8.37
C ILE A 257 31.33 -1.74 -7.49
N LYS A 258 30.47 -1.58 -6.50
CA LYS A 258 29.82 -2.72 -5.82
C LYS A 258 28.40 -2.85 -6.33
N LEU A 259 28.07 -4.02 -6.86
CA LEU A 259 26.76 -4.31 -7.44
C LEU A 259 25.99 -5.29 -6.57
N PHE A 260 24.68 -5.10 -6.51
CA PHE A 260 23.72 -6.07 -6.01
C PHE A 260 22.56 -6.13 -7.02
N ALA A 261 22.08 -7.33 -7.32
CA ALA A 261 20.92 -7.54 -8.17
C ALA A 261 20.10 -8.72 -7.65
N ALA A 262 18.78 -8.62 -7.76
CA ALA A 262 17.81 -9.67 -7.53
C ALA A 262 16.83 -9.72 -8.71
N LEU A 263 16.52 -10.93 -9.16
CA LEU A 263 15.53 -11.25 -10.18
C LEU A 263 14.53 -12.20 -9.52
N ARG A 264 13.24 -11.94 -9.66
CA ARG A 264 12.17 -12.81 -9.18
C ARG A 264 11.12 -12.99 -10.27
N GLN A 265 10.75 -14.22 -10.54
CA GLN A 265 9.59 -14.57 -11.35
C GLN A 265 8.65 -15.41 -10.51
N THR A 266 7.38 -15.06 -10.46
CA THR A 266 6.33 -15.84 -9.79
C THR A 266 5.13 -16.05 -10.67
N HIS A 267 4.50 -17.20 -10.51
CA HIS A 267 3.20 -17.56 -11.09
C HIS A 267 2.32 -18.15 -9.98
N THR A 268 1.01 -18.01 -10.09
CA THR A 268 0.02 -18.61 -9.19
C THR A 268 -1.31 -18.71 -9.96
N ASP A 269 -2.05 -19.80 -9.79
CA ASP A 269 -3.33 -20.04 -10.48
C ASP A 269 -4.48 -19.26 -9.79
N ASP A 270 -4.46 -19.17 -8.46
CA ASP A 270 -5.33 -18.26 -7.69
C ASP A 270 -4.49 -17.33 -6.81
N ARG A 271 -4.52 -16.04 -7.14
CA ARG A 271 -3.80 -14.97 -6.41
C ARG A 271 -4.53 -14.45 -5.17
N ASP A 272 -5.81 -14.77 -5.01
CA ASP A 272 -6.64 -14.39 -3.87
C ASP A 272 -7.36 -15.62 -3.27
N PRO A 273 -6.61 -16.58 -2.68
CA PRO A 273 -7.19 -17.80 -2.13
C PRO A 273 -8.24 -17.50 -1.06
N SER A 274 -9.43 -18.06 -1.26
CA SER A 274 -10.64 -17.71 -0.53
C SER A 274 -11.47 -18.96 -0.23
N PHE A 275 -12.27 -18.95 0.84
CA PHE A 275 -13.09 -20.10 1.24
C PHE A 275 -14.35 -20.26 0.36
N TYR A 276 -14.16 -20.70 -0.88
CA TYR A 276 -15.24 -21.19 -1.74
C TYR A 276 -15.55 -22.66 -1.45
N LYS A 277 -16.73 -23.12 -1.91
CA LYS A 277 -17.23 -24.48 -1.72
C LYS A 277 -17.97 -24.94 -2.96
N ASP A 278 -17.47 -26.03 -3.55
CA ASP A 278 -18.10 -26.72 -4.67
C ASP A 278 -19.55 -27.11 -4.35
N PHE A 279 -20.44 -26.93 -5.32
CA PHE A 279 -21.83 -27.34 -5.21
C PHE A 279 -22.44 -27.62 -6.58
N MET A 280 -23.47 -28.44 -6.57
CA MET A 280 -24.29 -28.79 -7.72
C MET A 280 -25.75 -28.76 -7.32
N ILE A 281 -26.63 -28.46 -8.28
CA ILE A 281 -28.08 -28.61 -8.09
C ILE A 281 -28.49 -30.00 -8.61
N ASP A 282 -28.93 -30.83 -7.66
CA ASP A 282 -29.38 -32.21 -7.83
C ASP A 282 -30.72 -32.31 -7.10
N MET A 283 -31.83 -32.26 -7.87
CA MET A 283 -33.19 -32.24 -7.34
C MET A 283 -33.79 -33.64 -7.17
N ASP A 284 -33.26 -34.65 -7.87
CA ASP A 284 -33.75 -36.03 -7.80
C ASP A 284 -32.95 -36.94 -6.84
N GLY A 285 -31.74 -36.51 -6.47
CA GLY A 285 -30.85 -37.14 -5.50
C GLY A 285 -30.00 -38.26 -6.08
N ASP A 286 -29.79 -38.32 -7.40
CA ASP A 286 -29.00 -39.38 -8.05
C ASP A 286 -27.48 -39.17 -7.99
N GLY A 287 -27.02 -37.98 -7.60
CA GLY A 287 -25.61 -37.62 -7.50
C GLY A 287 -25.00 -37.01 -8.77
N ASN A 288 -25.81 -36.59 -9.74
CA ASN A 288 -25.39 -35.84 -10.94
C ASN A 288 -26.11 -34.47 -11.01
N PRO A 289 -25.52 -33.44 -11.64
CA PRO A 289 -26.19 -32.14 -11.76
C PRO A 289 -27.35 -32.18 -12.77
N ASP A 290 -28.49 -31.62 -12.39
CA ASP A 290 -29.70 -31.59 -13.22
C ASP A 290 -29.58 -30.65 -14.43
N ASN A 291 -30.26 -31.01 -15.53
CA ASN A 291 -30.47 -30.09 -16.66
C ASN A 291 -31.67 -29.17 -16.36
N LEU A 292 -31.37 -27.97 -15.88
CA LEU A 292 -32.36 -26.99 -15.42
C LEU A 292 -32.70 -26.02 -16.55
N ALA A 293 -33.99 -25.81 -16.79
CA ALA A 293 -34.45 -24.82 -17.76
C ALA A 293 -34.06 -23.40 -17.30
N SER A 294 -33.40 -22.64 -18.18
CA SER A 294 -33.14 -21.23 -17.98
C SER A 294 -34.34 -20.38 -18.40
N TYR A 295 -34.46 -19.19 -17.83
CA TYR A 295 -35.51 -18.21 -18.11
C TYR A 295 -34.91 -16.90 -18.64
N GLU A 296 -35.59 -16.25 -19.58
CA GLU A 296 -35.34 -14.83 -19.84
C GLU A 296 -35.72 -14.02 -18.59
N SER A 297 -34.93 -12.99 -18.29
CA SER A 297 -35.16 -12.04 -17.18
C SER A 297 -36.60 -11.51 -17.21
N GLY A 298 -37.47 -12.08 -16.37
CA GLY A 298 -38.91 -11.88 -16.48
C GLY A 298 -39.73 -13.06 -15.95
N VAL A 299 -40.04 -14.05 -16.81
CA VAL A 299 -41.02 -15.11 -16.49
C VAL A 299 -41.03 -16.35 -17.39
N THR A 300 -40.34 -16.36 -18.53
CA THR A 300 -40.49 -17.41 -19.56
C THR A 300 -39.19 -18.17 -19.79
N PRO A 301 -39.23 -19.51 -19.96
CA PRO A 301 -38.07 -20.26 -20.41
C PRO A 301 -37.52 -19.67 -21.70
N ASP A 302 -36.22 -19.42 -21.74
CA ASP A 302 -35.52 -18.87 -22.93
C ASP A 302 -35.32 -19.93 -24.03
N GLY A 303 -35.37 -21.20 -23.64
CA GLY A 303 -35.24 -22.37 -24.52
C GLY A 303 -34.05 -23.25 -24.15
N ASP A 304 -33.16 -22.74 -23.30
CA ASP A 304 -31.91 -23.41 -22.93
C ASP A 304 -32.06 -24.25 -21.66
N THR A 305 -31.19 -25.24 -21.52
CA THR A 305 -31.03 -26.03 -20.30
C THR A 305 -29.57 -26.05 -19.88
N ILE A 306 -29.30 -25.67 -18.63
CA ILE A 306 -27.95 -25.63 -18.07
C ILE A 306 -27.82 -26.53 -16.84
N GLN A 307 -26.61 -27.01 -16.58
CA GLN A 307 -26.26 -27.71 -15.35
C GLN A 307 -25.57 -26.72 -14.40
N VAL A 308 -26.24 -26.35 -13.31
CA VAL A 308 -25.62 -25.52 -12.26
C VAL A 308 -24.72 -26.42 -11.41
N ASN A 309 -23.43 -26.39 -11.73
CA ASN A 309 -22.37 -27.18 -11.11
C ASN A 309 -21.11 -26.32 -10.95
N PHE A 310 -20.96 -25.69 -9.79
CA PHE A 310 -19.79 -24.90 -9.45
C PHE A 310 -18.71 -25.80 -8.86
N VAL A 311 -17.57 -25.88 -9.53
CA VAL A 311 -16.42 -26.70 -9.15
C VAL A 311 -15.19 -25.82 -9.17
N SER A 312 -14.46 -25.78 -8.05
CA SER A 312 -13.15 -25.15 -7.96
C SER A 312 -12.10 -25.94 -8.76
N ASP A 313 -11.20 -25.22 -9.41
CA ASP A 313 -9.98 -25.82 -9.95
C ASP A 313 -9.21 -26.49 -8.82
N ASP A 314 -8.59 -27.64 -9.09
CA ASP A 314 -7.91 -28.53 -8.13
C ASP A 314 -8.64 -28.88 -6.80
N GLY A 315 -9.92 -28.51 -6.67
CA GLY A 315 -10.72 -28.63 -5.44
C GLY A 315 -10.47 -27.53 -4.41
N ALA A 316 -9.82 -26.43 -4.79
CA ALA A 316 -9.60 -25.26 -3.93
C ALA A 316 -9.40 -23.93 -4.70
N SER A 317 -8.76 -23.96 -5.86
CA SER A 317 -8.41 -22.80 -6.69
C SER A 317 -9.61 -22.29 -7.50
N ILE A 318 -9.60 -21.01 -7.92
CA ILE A 318 -10.71 -20.43 -8.67
C ILE A 318 -10.24 -19.90 -10.03
N ALA A 319 -10.91 -20.37 -11.09
CA ALA A 319 -10.66 -20.01 -12.47
C ALA A 319 -10.67 -18.50 -12.73
N HIS A 320 -9.76 -18.08 -13.61
CA HIS A 320 -9.51 -16.69 -14.02
C HIS A 320 -9.12 -15.75 -12.87
N ARG A 321 -8.18 -16.22 -12.04
CA ARG A 321 -7.49 -15.43 -11.00
C ARG A 321 -5.97 -15.59 -11.04
N ALA A 322 -5.41 -16.08 -12.14
CA ALA A 322 -3.98 -16.26 -12.23
C ALA A 322 -3.22 -14.93 -12.11
N GLN A 323 -1.97 -15.00 -11.64
CA GLN A 323 -1.07 -13.85 -11.64
C GLN A 323 0.36 -14.27 -11.96
N ASP A 324 0.90 -13.66 -13.02
CA ASP A 324 2.32 -13.66 -13.32
C ASP A 324 2.97 -12.36 -12.83
N ASN A 325 4.17 -12.48 -12.26
CA ASN A 325 4.94 -11.32 -11.84
C ASN A 325 6.44 -11.50 -12.08
N LEU A 326 7.04 -10.56 -12.79
CA LEU A 326 8.47 -10.45 -13.03
C LEU A 326 9.00 -9.19 -12.34
N GLN A 327 9.84 -9.36 -11.33
CA GLN A 327 10.51 -8.27 -10.61
C GLN A 327 12.03 -8.31 -10.81
N VAL A 328 12.62 -7.13 -10.95
CA VAL A 328 14.08 -6.94 -10.96
C VAL A 328 14.41 -5.80 -10.00
N ASN A 329 15.22 -6.07 -8.98
CA ASN A 329 15.74 -5.07 -8.05
C ASN A 329 17.27 -5.01 -8.19
N GLY A 330 17.86 -3.81 -8.12
CA GLY A 330 19.31 -3.68 -8.16
C GLY A 330 19.83 -2.42 -7.47
N THR A 331 21.06 -2.50 -6.96
CA THR A 331 21.82 -1.34 -6.51
C THR A 331 23.26 -1.37 -7.03
N ALA A 332 23.81 -0.19 -7.25
CA ALA A 332 25.21 0.01 -7.62
C ALA A 332 25.80 1.13 -6.77
N THR A 333 26.83 0.86 -5.98
CA THR A 333 27.54 1.91 -5.23
C THR A 333 28.96 2.09 -5.74
N MET A 334 29.38 3.34 -5.88
CA MET A 334 30.73 3.73 -6.29
C MET A 334 31.31 4.65 -5.22
N ASP A 335 32.57 4.44 -4.86
CA ASP A 335 33.23 5.19 -3.80
C ASP A 335 34.54 5.80 -4.33
N PHE A 336 34.55 7.14 -4.46
CA PHE A 336 35.69 7.92 -4.94
C PHE A 336 36.27 8.78 -3.79
N GLY A 337 36.17 8.31 -2.54
CA GLY A 337 36.66 9.01 -1.35
C GLY A 337 35.66 10.07 -0.88
N PRO A 338 35.94 11.37 -1.02
CA PRO A 338 34.97 12.41 -0.66
C PRO A 338 33.65 12.34 -1.45
N LEU A 339 33.65 11.74 -2.64
CA LEU A 339 32.46 11.61 -3.49
C LEU A 339 32.01 10.14 -3.58
N ASN A 340 30.79 9.82 -3.16
CA ASN A 340 30.20 8.48 -3.29
C ASN A 340 28.88 8.54 -4.06
N PHE A 341 28.62 7.55 -4.92
CA PHE A 341 27.36 7.39 -5.63
C PHE A 341 26.63 6.11 -5.18
N ARG A 342 25.31 6.15 -5.14
CA ARG A 342 24.39 5.01 -5.02
C ARG A 342 23.34 5.13 -6.12
N PHE A 343 23.26 4.15 -6.99
CA PHE A 343 22.15 3.96 -7.92
C PHE A 343 21.31 2.80 -7.43
N SER A 344 20.01 2.91 -7.63
CA SER A 344 19.01 1.95 -7.18
C SER A 344 17.92 1.86 -8.25
N GLY A 345 17.54 0.65 -8.64
CA GLY A 345 16.55 0.42 -9.69
C GLY A 345 15.60 -0.71 -9.32
N VAL A 346 14.32 -0.55 -9.66
CA VAL A 346 13.32 -1.59 -9.54
C VAL A 346 12.41 -1.60 -10.77
N VAL A 347 12.17 -2.80 -11.31
CA VAL A 347 11.16 -3.07 -12.34
C VAL A 347 10.20 -4.10 -11.74
N ASP A 348 8.89 -3.88 -11.89
CA ASP A 348 7.81 -4.79 -11.47
C ASP A 348 6.78 -4.83 -12.60
N ASN A 349 6.77 -5.95 -13.33
CA ASN A 349 5.79 -6.22 -14.38
C ASN A 349 4.85 -7.31 -13.86
N THR A 350 3.56 -6.99 -13.74
CA THR A 350 2.51 -7.90 -13.30
C THR A 350 1.47 -8.04 -14.40
N SER A 351 1.08 -9.25 -14.75
CA SER A 351 -0.19 -9.53 -15.43
C SER A 351 -1.07 -10.34 -14.49
N TYR A 352 -2.35 -10.03 -14.46
CA TYR A 352 -3.30 -10.78 -13.63
C TYR A 352 -4.69 -10.85 -14.24
N GLU A 353 -5.34 -11.95 -13.94
CA GLU A 353 -6.74 -12.23 -14.20
C GLU A 353 -7.59 -11.84 -12.96
N SER A 354 -8.88 -11.57 -13.16
CA SER A 354 -9.74 -11.12 -12.08
C SER A 354 -11.20 -11.60 -12.19
N ASN A 355 -11.50 -12.73 -11.58
CA ASN A 355 -12.87 -13.22 -11.35
C ASN A 355 -13.35 -12.91 -9.92
N SER A 356 -14.06 -11.79 -9.76
CA SER A 356 -14.55 -11.30 -8.46
C SER A 356 -15.86 -11.93 -7.99
N LEU A 357 -16.64 -12.52 -8.91
CA LEU A 357 -17.92 -13.18 -8.64
C LEU A 357 -17.95 -14.57 -9.29
N PRO A 358 -17.20 -15.56 -8.76
CA PRO A 358 -16.93 -16.81 -9.46
C PRO A 358 -18.15 -17.68 -9.71
N VAL A 359 -19.15 -17.60 -8.83
CA VAL A 359 -20.36 -18.42 -8.96
C VAL A 359 -21.26 -17.80 -10.03
N PHE A 360 -21.45 -16.48 -10.03
CA PHE A 360 -22.13 -15.72 -11.09
C PHE A 360 -21.46 -15.95 -12.45
N ASN A 361 -20.12 -15.90 -12.49
CA ASN A 361 -19.33 -15.99 -13.72
C ASN A 361 -19.01 -17.42 -14.19
N MET A 362 -19.54 -18.46 -13.55
CA MET A 362 -19.09 -19.85 -13.78
C MET A 362 -19.21 -20.35 -15.24
N PHE A 363 -20.06 -19.72 -16.05
CA PHE A 363 -20.23 -20.04 -17.49
C PHE A 363 -19.61 -19.00 -18.44
N ASN A 364 -18.98 -17.94 -17.93
CA ASN A 364 -18.39 -16.84 -18.72
C ASN A 364 -16.99 -16.47 -18.22
N VAL A 365 -16.17 -17.49 -17.98
CA VAL A 365 -14.81 -17.35 -17.44
C VAL A 365 -13.87 -16.67 -18.45
N ASP A 366 -13.89 -17.09 -19.71
CA ASP A 366 -12.98 -16.58 -20.77
C ASP A 366 -13.08 -15.06 -21.03
N ARG A 367 -14.20 -14.43 -20.67
CA ARG A 367 -14.44 -12.99 -20.86
C ARG A 367 -14.22 -12.15 -19.59
N GLN A 368 -13.78 -12.76 -18.50
CA GLN A 368 -13.44 -12.02 -17.29
C GLN A 368 -12.25 -11.07 -17.53
N PRO A 369 -12.12 -9.97 -16.75
CA PRO A 369 -11.07 -8.99 -16.96
C PRO A 369 -9.66 -9.55 -16.76
N GLU A 370 -8.80 -9.21 -17.70
CA GLU A 370 -7.35 -9.26 -17.56
C GLU A 370 -6.79 -7.86 -17.30
N SER A 371 -5.58 -7.78 -16.73
CA SER A 371 -4.88 -6.51 -16.57
C SER A 371 -3.37 -6.66 -16.57
N GLU A 372 -2.70 -5.71 -17.23
CA GLU A 372 -1.26 -5.53 -17.19
C GLU A 372 -0.90 -4.30 -16.34
N ARG A 373 0.14 -4.42 -15.53
CA ARG A 373 0.76 -3.33 -14.79
C ARG A 373 2.28 -3.39 -14.96
N THR A 374 2.88 -2.32 -15.47
CA THR A 374 4.34 -2.17 -15.53
C THR A 374 4.75 -0.99 -14.66
N LEU A 375 5.71 -1.21 -13.76
CA LEU A 375 6.24 -0.20 -12.87
C LEU A 375 7.77 -0.15 -12.94
N ASN A 376 8.33 1.04 -13.11
CA ASN A 376 9.76 1.30 -13.17
C ASN A 376 10.15 2.41 -12.18
N LEU A 377 10.94 2.07 -11.17
CA LEU A 377 11.60 3.00 -10.26
C LEU A 377 13.09 3.08 -10.60
N ILE A 378 13.62 4.27 -10.82
CA ILE A 378 15.07 4.53 -10.91
C ILE A 378 15.39 5.65 -9.94
N SER A 379 16.39 5.44 -9.09
CA SER A 379 16.91 6.42 -8.14
C SER A 379 18.43 6.49 -8.24
N ALA A 380 18.97 7.71 -8.26
CA ALA A 380 20.41 7.98 -8.30
C ALA A 380 20.75 8.99 -7.24
N ARG A 381 21.75 8.70 -6.40
CA ARG A 381 22.21 9.58 -5.33
C ARG A 381 23.73 9.76 -5.33
N ALA A 382 24.19 11.01 -5.31
CA ALA A 382 25.55 11.41 -4.98
C ALA A 382 25.64 11.86 -3.50
N ASN A 383 26.84 11.77 -2.94
CA ASN A 383 27.19 12.19 -1.59
C ASN A 383 28.59 12.79 -1.65
N TYR A 384 28.77 14.03 -1.20
CA TYR A 384 30.03 14.76 -1.24
C TYR A 384 30.40 15.31 0.14
N PHE A 385 31.45 14.75 0.72
CA PHE A 385 32.05 15.24 1.95
C PHE A 385 32.91 16.48 1.66
N LEU A 386 32.48 17.62 2.20
CA LEU A 386 33.26 18.87 2.19
C LEU A 386 34.37 18.82 3.26
N SER A 387 34.13 18.09 4.34
CA SER A 387 35.05 17.74 5.41
C SER A 387 34.57 16.43 6.07
N SER A 388 35.32 15.87 7.02
CA SER A 388 34.92 14.63 7.73
C SER A 388 33.60 14.76 8.51
N ASP A 389 33.26 15.99 8.90
CA ASP A 389 32.09 16.37 9.68
C ASP A 389 30.95 16.99 8.85
N MET A 390 31.17 17.33 7.57
CA MET A 390 30.20 18.02 6.73
C MET A 390 29.98 17.33 5.37
N LEU A 391 28.74 16.92 5.13
CA LEU A 391 28.28 16.17 3.98
C LEU A 391 27.19 16.93 3.21
N VAL A 392 27.31 16.98 1.89
CA VAL A 392 26.23 17.35 0.97
C VAL A 392 25.77 16.11 0.19
N SER A 393 24.50 15.74 0.23
CA SER A 393 23.93 14.69 -0.65
C SER A 393 23.35 15.31 -1.94
N VAL A 394 22.97 14.48 -2.94
CA VAL A 394 22.20 14.81 -4.19
C VAL A 394 21.43 13.58 -4.60
N GLY A 395 20.12 13.65 -4.81
CA GLY A 395 19.32 12.53 -5.28
C GLY A 395 18.31 12.94 -6.34
N VAL A 396 18.06 12.05 -7.30
CA VAL A 396 17.00 12.18 -8.28
C VAL A 396 16.34 10.81 -8.40
N SER A 397 15.02 10.77 -8.36
CA SER A 397 14.24 9.54 -8.53
C SER A 397 13.11 9.75 -9.53
N THR A 398 12.87 8.74 -10.35
CA THR A 398 11.69 8.65 -11.21
C THR A 398 10.95 7.35 -10.91
N LEU A 399 9.65 7.45 -10.69
CA LEU A 399 8.72 6.33 -10.60
C LEU A 399 7.74 6.46 -11.77
N ASN A 400 7.54 5.41 -12.55
CA ASN A 400 6.57 5.37 -13.64
C ASN A 400 5.74 4.10 -13.51
N ARG A 401 4.41 4.22 -13.59
CA ARG A 401 3.45 3.12 -13.49
C ARG A 401 2.45 3.24 -14.64
N THR A 402 2.47 2.28 -15.55
CA THR A 402 1.42 2.09 -16.56
C THR A 402 0.52 0.94 -16.14
N TYR A 403 -0.77 1.09 -16.37
CA TYR A 403 -1.79 0.09 -16.11
C TYR A 403 -2.78 0.07 -17.27
N GLU A 404 -3.19 -1.13 -17.66
CA GLU A 404 -4.21 -1.34 -18.68
C GLU A 404 -5.03 -2.59 -18.36
N GLY A 405 -6.36 -2.45 -18.34
CA GLY A 405 -7.31 -3.55 -18.10
C GLY A 405 -8.28 -3.70 -19.27
N TYR A 406 -8.58 -4.94 -19.64
CA TYR A 406 -9.25 -5.30 -20.88
C TYR A 406 -9.97 -6.66 -20.78
N ASP A 407 -10.79 -7.00 -21.78
CA ASP A 407 -11.50 -8.28 -21.89
C ASP A 407 -10.54 -9.44 -22.25
N GLY A 408 -10.52 -10.52 -21.46
CA GLY A 408 -9.59 -11.65 -21.65
C GLY A 408 -9.70 -12.35 -23.01
N LEU A 409 -10.91 -12.59 -23.51
CA LEU A 409 -11.15 -13.27 -24.78
C LEU A 409 -10.61 -12.49 -25.98
N PHE A 410 -10.67 -11.16 -25.90
CA PHE A 410 -10.13 -10.28 -26.94
C PHE A 410 -8.65 -9.96 -26.76
N GLY A 411 -8.20 -9.86 -25.51
CA GLY A 411 -6.87 -9.39 -25.13
C GLY A 411 -6.72 -7.87 -25.23
N LYS A 412 -5.52 -7.39 -24.90
CA LYS A 412 -5.15 -5.97 -24.90
C LYS A 412 -5.42 -5.31 -26.26
N PRO A 413 -6.29 -4.29 -26.35
CA PRO A 413 -6.61 -3.62 -27.61
C PRO A 413 -5.47 -2.69 -28.03
N GLY A 414 -5.20 -2.58 -29.33
CA GLY A 414 -4.23 -1.63 -29.87
C GLY A 414 -4.79 -0.22 -30.05
N ASN A 415 -6.11 -0.10 -30.21
CA ASN A 415 -6.83 1.16 -30.40
C ASN A 415 -8.33 1.03 -30.05
N PHE A 416 -9.05 2.16 -30.07
CA PHE A 416 -10.50 2.23 -29.84
C PHE A 416 -11.34 1.30 -30.72
N GLY A 417 -11.00 1.20 -32.01
CA GLY A 417 -11.69 0.32 -32.96
C GLY A 417 -11.55 -1.16 -32.62
N ASP A 418 -10.42 -1.57 -32.03
CA ASP A 418 -10.23 -2.94 -31.55
C ASP A 418 -11.15 -3.21 -30.34
N ALA A 419 -11.22 -2.27 -29.39
CA ALA A 419 -12.13 -2.37 -28.25
C ALA A 419 -13.60 -2.44 -28.70
N LEU A 420 -14.02 -1.64 -29.68
CA LEU A 420 -15.38 -1.70 -30.24
C LEU A 420 -15.78 -3.06 -30.82
N THR A 421 -14.85 -4.01 -31.03
CA THR A 421 -15.21 -5.38 -31.46
C THR A 421 -15.79 -6.26 -30.34
N TRP A 422 -15.67 -5.87 -29.06
CA TRP A 422 -16.05 -6.71 -27.92
C TRP A 422 -17.56 -6.92 -27.78
N HIS A 423 -18.37 -6.01 -28.34
CA HIS A 423 -19.83 -6.13 -28.48
C HIS A 423 -20.26 -6.60 -29.89
N ASP A 424 -19.35 -6.69 -30.86
CA ASP A 424 -19.69 -7.13 -32.23
C ASP A 424 -19.85 -8.65 -32.24
N SER A 425 -21.08 -9.13 -32.37
CA SER A 425 -21.40 -10.56 -32.22
C SER A 425 -20.65 -11.46 -33.20
N ALA A 426 -20.36 -10.97 -34.42
CA ALA A 426 -19.56 -11.70 -35.41
C ALA A 426 -18.08 -11.82 -35.00
N SER A 427 -17.52 -10.78 -34.38
CA SER A 427 -16.16 -10.79 -33.82
C SER A 427 -16.06 -11.70 -32.60
N VAL A 428 -17.09 -11.71 -31.74
CA VAL A 428 -17.21 -12.62 -30.58
C VAL A 428 -17.30 -14.08 -31.04
N ALA A 429 -18.11 -14.38 -32.05
CA ALA A 429 -18.19 -15.73 -32.63
C ALA A 429 -16.89 -16.18 -33.31
N ALA A 430 -16.15 -15.25 -33.95
CA ALA A 430 -14.84 -15.54 -34.52
C ALA A 430 -13.78 -15.91 -33.47
N LYS A 431 -14.01 -15.57 -32.19
CA LYS A 431 -13.19 -15.99 -31.04
C LYS A 431 -13.60 -17.34 -30.45
N GLY A 432 -14.71 -17.94 -30.89
CA GLY A 432 -15.16 -19.27 -30.48
C GLY A 432 -16.29 -19.30 -29.45
N ALA A 433 -16.76 -18.15 -28.99
CA ALA A 433 -17.98 -18.07 -28.16
C ALA A 433 -19.24 -18.35 -29.00
N GLU A 434 -20.27 -18.96 -28.41
CA GLU A 434 -21.46 -19.39 -29.13
C GLU A 434 -22.33 -18.18 -29.55
N TYR A 435 -22.38 -17.94 -30.86
CA TYR A 435 -23.09 -16.81 -31.49
C TYR A 435 -24.60 -16.79 -31.22
N ASP A 436 -25.22 -17.98 -31.11
CA ASP A 436 -26.67 -18.14 -31.15
C ASP A 436 -27.40 -17.51 -29.94
N ASN A 437 -26.65 -17.10 -28.92
CA ASN A 437 -27.14 -16.47 -27.69
C ASN A 437 -27.16 -14.93 -27.71
N PHE A 438 -26.58 -14.28 -28.73
CA PHE A 438 -26.60 -12.81 -28.85
C PHE A 438 -27.99 -12.30 -29.25
N LYS A 439 -28.53 -11.33 -28.50
CA LYS A 439 -29.86 -10.77 -28.76
C LYS A 439 -29.96 -10.00 -30.08
N THR A 440 -28.87 -9.33 -30.46
CA THR A 440 -28.75 -8.56 -31.69
C THR A 440 -27.32 -8.68 -32.23
N ALA A 441 -26.98 -7.96 -33.30
CA ALA A 441 -25.60 -7.88 -33.77
C ALA A 441 -24.62 -7.16 -32.78
N TYR A 442 -25.16 -6.51 -31.74
CA TYR A 442 -24.43 -5.60 -30.83
C TYR A 442 -24.80 -5.73 -29.34
N THR A 443 -25.87 -6.46 -29.02
CA THR A 443 -26.37 -6.66 -27.64
C THR A 443 -25.99 -8.05 -27.18
N ASP A 444 -25.32 -8.09 -26.03
CA ASP A 444 -24.87 -9.26 -25.29
C ASP A 444 -25.98 -10.29 -24.97
N PRO A 445 -25.61 -11.55 -24.68
CA PRO A 445 -26.52 -12.55 -24.16
C PRO A 445 -27.02 -12.21 -22.75
N THR A 446 -28.33 -12.29 -22.49
CA THR A 446 -28.85 -12.17 -21.12
C THR A 446 -28.46 -13.34 -20.25
N ASN A 447 -28.03 -13.09 -19.01
CA ASN A 447 -27.82 -14.07 -17.94
C ASN A 447 -28.81 -15.25 -17.98
N TYR A 448 -28.32 -16.47 -17.73
CA TYR A 448 -29.16 -17.60 -17.42
C TYR A 448 -29.87 -17.34 -16.09
N TYR A 449 -31.20 -17.48 -16.02
CA TYR A 449 -31.92 -17.44 -14.73
C TYR A 449 -32.37 -18.84 -14.35
N VAL A 450 -31.91 -19.35 -13.21
CA VAL A 450 -32.34 -20.63 -12.63
C VAL A 450 -32.77 -20.39 -11.20
N GLY A 451 -34.01 -20.78 -10.85
CA GLY A 451 -34.55 -20.57 -9.50
C GLY A 451 -34.51 -19.11 -9.01
N LEU A 452 -34.68 -18.14 -9.92
CA LEU A 452 -34.49 -16.69 -9.73
C LEU A 452 -33.04 -16.19 -9.56
N PHE A 453 -32.03 -17.05 -9.59
CA PHE A 453 -30.62 -16.65 -9.56
C PHE A 453 -30.09 -16.46 -10.99
N PRO A 454 -29.53 -15.27 -11.33
CA PRO A 454 -28.83 -15.05 -12.59
C PRO A 454 -27.40 -15.61 -12.54
N PHE A 455 -26.93 -16.11 -13.69
CA PHE A 455 -25.54 -16.48 -13.97
C PHE A 455 -25.13 -15.88 -15.32
N ALA A 456 -23.92 -15.33 -15.43
CA ALA A 456 -23.41 -14.76 -16.67
C ALA A 456 -23.37 -15.82 -17.77
N ARG A 457 -23.88 -15.48 -18.96
CA ARG A 457 -23.83 -16.37 -20.14
C ARG A 457 -22.46 -16.28 -20.81
N SER A 458 -22.01 -17.40 -21.40
CA SER A 458 -20.85 -17.39 -22.30
C SER A 458 -21.03 -16.34 -23.40
N GLY A 459 -20.05 -15.44 -23.53
CA GLY A 459 -20.08 -14.36 -24.53
C GLY A 459 -20.56 -13.01 -24.00
N ASP A 460 -21.04 -12.91 -22.76
CA ASP A 460 -21.38 -11.64 -22.09
C ASP A 460 -20.14 -10.76 -21.84
N VAL A 461 -20.26 -9.44 -21.99
CA VAL A 461 -19.16 -8.46 -21.91
C VAL A 461 -18.99 -7.97 -20.47
N THR A 462 -18.02 -8.52 -19.75
CA THR A 462 -17.90 -8.30 -18.30
C THR A 462 -17.15 -7.03 -17.91
N THR A 463 -16.34 -6.47 -18.83
CA THR A 463 -15.42 -5.36 -18.54
C THR A 463 -15.28 -4.37 -19.70
N GLY A 464 -15.04 -3.12 -19.34
CA GLY A 464 -14.66 -2.05 -20.27
C GLY A 464 -13.15 -1.95 -20.46
N TRP A 465 -12.71 -1.11 -21.40
CA TRP A 465 -11.28 -0.82 -21.59
C TRP A 465 -10.84 0.28 -20.64
N SER A 466 -9.83 0.01 -19.80
CA SER A 466 -9.29 0.98 -18.86
C SER A 466 -7.78 1.17 -19.05
N LYS A 467 -7.31 2.42 -18.99
CA LYS A 467 -5.89 2.77 -19.04
C LYS A 467 -5.57 3.82 -17.99
N ASN A 468 -4.39 3.71 -17.40
CA ASN A 468 -3.90 4.72 -16.48
C ASN A 468 -2.37 4.81 -16.53
N ASN A 469 -1.84 6.03 -16.62
CA ASN A 469 -0.41 6.30 -16.56
C ASN A 469 -0.14 7.27 -15.41
N ARG A 470 0.84 6.93 -14.57
CA ARG A 470 1.29 7.76 -13.45
C ARG A 470 2.80 7.87 -13.51
N SER A 471 3.31 9.09 -13.38
CA SER A 471 4.74 9.30 -13.18
C SER A 471 5.00 10.22 -11.98
N THR A 472 6.20 10.11 -11.43
CA THR A 472 6.71 11.00 -10.38
C THR A 472 8.18 11.28 -10.67
N LEU A 473 8.57 12.55 -10.62
CA LEU A 473 9.96 13.01 -10.59
C LEU A 473 10.23 13.64 -9.21
N GLY A 474 11.01 12.95 -8.39
CA GLY A 474 11.52 13.46 -7.12
C GLY A 474 12.95 13.99 -7.26
N ILE A 475 13.22 15.20 -6.77
CA ILE A 475 14.56 15.82 -6.76
C ILE A 475 14.95 16.21 -5.34
N ASP A 476 16.20 15.86 -4.98
CA ASP A 476 16.74 15.92 -3.64
C ASP A 476 18.30 16.15 -3.61
N ALA A 477 18.93 16.48 -2.46
CA ALA A 477 20.38 16.78 -2.17
C ALA A 477 20.87 17.02 -0.71
N GLY A 478 21.18 18.21 -0.18
CA GLY A 478 20.99 18.44 1.27
C GLY A 478 22.25 18.39 2.13
N LEU A 479 22.26 19.17 3.21
CA LEU A 479 23.42 19.33 4.10
C LEU A 479 23.20 18.58 5.41
N THR A 480 24.20 17.78 5.81
CA THR A 480 24.37 17.26 7.19
C THR A 480 25.72 17.74 7.71
N TRP A 481 25.72 18.44 8.85
CA TRP A 481 26.93 18.97 9.49
C TRP A 481 26.96 18.57 10.96
N GLN A 482 27.92 17.72 11.32
CA GLN A 482 28.27 17.44 12.70
C GLN A 482 29.17 18.57 13.24
N ARG A 483 28.87 19.12 14.41
CA ARG A 483 29.67 20.17 15.05
C ARG A 483 29.67 19.99 16.55
N GLY A 484 30.65 19.27 17.07
CA GLY A 484 30.62 18.76 18.44
C GLY A 484 29.36 17.90 18.62
N ASP A 485 28.61 18.16 19.69
CA ASP A 485 27.37 17.46 20.03
C ASP A 485 26.20 17.71 19.04
N HIS A 486 26.26 18.74 18.18
CA HIS A 486 25.18 19.08 17.25
C HIS A 486 25.30 18.35 15.91
N GLU A 487 24.23 17.72 15.43
CA GLU A 487 24.06 17.27 14.05
C GLU A 487 22.98 18.12 13.36
N ILE A 488 23.42 19.11 12.58
CA ILE A 488 22.53 20.02 11.85
C ILE A 488 22.25 19.43 10.47
N ARG A 489 20.99 19.12 10.18
CA ARG A 489 20.48 18.76 8.86
C ARG A 489 19.66 19.91 8.29
N ALA A 490 19.93 20.32 7.06
CA ALA A 490 19.17 21.36 6.38
C ALA A 490 18.85 20.97 4.94
N GLY A 491 17.63 21.29 4.51
CA GLY A 491 17.16 20.86 3.21
C GLY A 491 15.84 21.44 2.69
N PHE A 492 15.30 20.68 1.73
CA PHE A 492 14.20 20.90 0.80
C PHE A 492 13.87 19.50 0.23
N ASP A 493 12.70 19.30 -0.36
CA ASP A 493 12.47 18.21 -1.33
C ASP A 493 11.46 18.69 -2.38
N MET A 494 11.58 18.26 -3.64
CA MET A 494 10.62 18.60 -4.69
C MET A 494 10.12 17.34 -5.37
N LYS A 495 8.82 17.25 -5.60
CA LYS A 495 8.16 16.14 -6.29
C LYS A 495 7.14 16.69 -7.26
N ASN A 496 7.25 16.32 -8.52
CA ASN A 496 6.27 16.62 -9.55
C ASN A 496 5.67 15.28 -10.00
N TYR A 497 4.36 15.22 -10.13
CA TYR A 497 3.64 14.04 -10.60
C TYR A 497 3.03 14.35 -11.97
N SER A 498 2.66 13.30 -12.71
CA SER A 498 1.78 13.43 -13.87
C SER A 498 0.81 12.25 -13.87
N TYR A 499 -0.47 12.51 -14.05
CA TYR A 499 -1.55 11.52 -13.97
C TYR A 499 -2.46 11.60 -15.20
N ARG A 500 -2.69 10.44 -15.82
CA ARG A 500 -3.65 10.24 -16.90
C ARG A 500 -4.53 9.03 -16.62
N LYS A 501 -5.83 9.12 -16.92
CA LYS A 501 -6.82 8.04 -16.78
C LYS A 501 -7.73 8.04 -18.01
N TYR A 502 -8.00 6.87 -18.57
CA TYR A 502 -9.04 6.66 -19.57
C TYR A 502 -9.88 5.45 -19.17
N TYR A 503 -11.19 5.55 -19.36
CA TYR A 503 -12.11 4.43 -19.23
C TYR A 503 -13.13 4.49 -20.36
N LEU A 504 -13.39 3.35 -21.00
CA LEU A 504 -14.45 3.13 -21.95
C LEU A 504 -15.40 2.07 -21.40
N SER A 505 -16.61 2.47 -21.03
CA SER A 505 -17.63 1.59 -20.44
C SER A 505 -18.23 0.63 -21.48
N THR A 506 -18.67 -0.56 -21.03
CA THR A 506 -19.40 -1.52 -21.86
C THR A 506 -20.66 -0.90 -22.47
N GLY A 507 -21.46 -0.16 -21.69
CA GLY A 507 -22.65 0.53 -22.20
C GLY A 507 -22.37 1.57 -23.30
N ALA A 508 -21.24 2.30 -23.23
CA ALA A 508 -20.84 3.20 -24.31
C ALA A 508 -20.44 2.41 -25.58
N MET A 509 -19.77 1.27 -25.40
CA MET A 509 -19.39 0.37 -26.50
C MET A 509 -20.61 -0.29 -27.16
N GLU A 510 -21.61 -0.69 -26.37
CA GLU A 510 -22.90 -1.21 -26.85
C GLU A 510 -23.64 -0.13 -27.67
N ASN A 511 -23.77 1.09 -27.14
CA ASN A 511 -24.43 2.20 -27.83
C ASN A 511 -23.79 2.52 -29.19
N ILE A 512 -22.46 2.54 -29.27
CA ILE A 512 -21.75 2.79 -30.54
C ILE A 512 -21.93 1.63 -31.52
N ASN A 513 -21.89 0.38 -31.05
CA ASN A 513 -22.17 -0.77 -31.92
C ASN A 513 -23.64 -0.82 -32.38
N ARG A 514 -24.59 -0.32 -31.59
CA ARG A 514 -25.98 -0.07 -32.02
C ARG A 514 -26.03 0.93 -33.18
N MET A 515 -25.36 2.08 -33.07
CA MET A 515 -25.32 3.08 -34.15
C MET A 515 -24.72 2.49 -35.45
N ILE A 516 -23.67 1.67 -35.32
CA ILE A 516 -23.07 0.95 -36.45
C ILE A 516 -24.07 -0.03 -37.09
N ALA A 517 -24.77 -0.81 -36.27
CA ALA A 517 -25.74 -1.81 -36.75
C ALA A 517 -27.02 -1.21 -37.37
N LEU A 518 -27.43 -0.03 -36.91
CA LEU A 518 -28.52 0.76 -37.50
C LEU A 518 -28.10 1.50 -38.78
N GLY A 519 -26.80 1.55 -39.09
CA GLY A 519 -26.25 2.24 -40.26
C GLY A 519 -26.18 3.76 -40.11
N GLU A 520 -26.26 4.27 -38.87
CA GLU A 520 -26.14 5.70 -38.54
C GLU A 520 -24.70 6.18 -38.71
N VAL A 521 -23.73 5.32 -38.36
CA VAL A 521 -22.29 5.52 -38.57
C VAL A 521 -21.66 4.25 -39.15
N SER A 522 -20.60 4.36 -39.95
CA SER A 522 -19.83 3.16 -40.37
C SER A 522 -18.82 2.76 -39.29
N ARG A 523 -18.45 1.47 -39.21
CA ARG A 523 -17.42 1.00 -38.26
C ARG A 523 -16.09 1.77 -38.43
N ASP A 524 -15.67 2.03 -39.67
CA ASP A 524 -14.48 2.84 -39.98
C ASP A 524 -14.60 4.29 -39.48
N ALA A 525 -15.78 4.90 -39.55
CA ALA A 525 -16.00 6.26 -39.07
C ALA A 525 -16.08 6.33 -37.54
N ALA A 526 -16.67 5.33 -36.90
CA ALA A 526 -16.72 5.22 -35.43
C ALA A 526 -15.32 4.96 -34.83
N ALA A 527 -14.51 4.12 -35.47
CA ALA A 527 -13.10 3.92 -35.12
C ALA A 527 -12.19 5.10 -35.52
N GLY A 528 -12.67 6.03 -36.34
CA GLY A 528 -11.90 7.11 -36.97
C GLY A 528 -11.53 8.30 -36.08
N GLY A 529 -11.81 8.24 -34.77
CA GLY A 529 -11.31 9.21 -33.78
C GLY A 529 -11.84 10.65 -33.92
N SER A 530 -12.89 10.88 -34.70
CA SER A 530 -13.31 12.25 -35.10
C SER A 530 -14.77 12.37 -35.58
N ASN A 531 -15.59 11.33 -35.41
CA ASN A 531 -17.00 11.37 -35.82
C ASN A 531 -17.83 12.08 -34.75
N ALA A 532 -18.51 13.17 -35.13
CA ALA A 532 -19.24 14.04 -34.21
C ALA A 532 -20.35 13.32 -33.42
N ASP A 533 -21.08 12.40 -34.07
CA ASP A 533 -22.18 11.66 -33.43
C ASP A 533 -21.64 10.67 -32.38
N VAL A 534 -20.51 10.02 -32.67
CA VAL A 534 -19.80 9.13 -31.72
C VAL A 534 -19.13 9.91 -30.59
N THR A 535 -18.54 11.08 -30.86
CA THR A 535 -18.02 11.97 -29.80
C THR A 535 -19.14 12.41 -28.85
N GLU A 536 -20.32 12.77 -29.37
CA GLU A 536 -21.47 13.15 -28.55
C GLU A 536 -22.01 11.98 -27.72
N GLU A 537 -22.10 10.78 -28.31
CA GLU A 537 -22.49 9.55 -27.60
C GLU A 537 -21.52 9.22 -26.45
N LEU A 538 -20.21 9.31 -26.70
CA LEU A 538 -19.16 9.13 -25.68
C LEU A 538 -19.25 10.20 -24.59
N ARG A 539 -19.50 11.47 -24.94
CA ARG A 539 -19.66 12.57 -23.98
C ARG A 539 -20.82 12.33 -23.01
N LEU A 540 -21.95 11.80 -23.49
CA LEU A 540 -23.17 11.59 -22.71
C LEU A 540 -23.15 10.29 -21.88
N ASN A 541 -22.57 9.22 -22.42
CA ASN A 541 -22.71 7.87 -21.85
C ASN A 541 -21.39 7.23 -21.37
N ASN A 542 -20.21 7.70 -21.80
CA ASN A 542 -18.94 7.20 -21.28
C ASN A 542 -18.46 7.94 -20.02
N ARG A 543 -19.17 7.72 -18.91
CA ARG A 543 -19.08 8.54 -17.69
C ARG A 543 -17.86 8.29 -16.78
N GLY A 544 -17.13 7.20 -16.95
CA GLY A 544 -15.94 6.87 -16.12
C GLY A 544 -14.72 7.76 -16.39
N GLY A 545 -14.77 8.51 -17.50
CA GLY A 545 -13.97 9.71 -17.74
C GLY A 545 -12.60 9.52 -18.38
N GLN A 546 -12.10 10.65 -18.85
CA GLN A 546 -10.80 10.85 -19.47
C GLN A 546 -10.06 12.02 -18.79
N ILE A 547 -8.77 11.83 -18.51
CA ILE A 547 -7.81 12.82 -18.01
C ILE A 547 -6.49 12.52 -18.72
N GLY A 548 -5.94 13.48 -19.43
CA GLY A 548 -4.79 13.30 -20.32
C GLY A 548 -5.08 12.43 -21.56
N TYR A 549 -6.35 12.23 -21.91
CA TYR A 549 -6.79 11.43 -23.05
C TYR A 549 -8.01 12.06 -23.74
N ASP A 550 -8.15 11.85 -25.05
CA ASP A 550 -9.37 12.16 -25.79
C ASP A 550 -10.47 11.09 -25.60
N ASP A 551 -11.65 11.34 -26.19
CA ASP A 551 -12.80 10.42 -26.20
C ASP A 551 -12.48 8.99 -26.67
N TYR A 552 -11.50 8.86 -27.54
CA TYR A 552 -11.09 7.61 -28.19
C TYR A 552 -9.86 6.97 -27.50
N GLY A 553 -9.39 7.57 -26.42
CA GLY A 553 -8.27 7.06 -25.61
C GLY A 553 -6.89 7.33 -26.22
N ASN A 554 -6.75 8.28 -27.14
CA ASN A 554 -5.43 8.80 -27.55
C ASN A 554 -4.95 9.84 -26.54
N GLU A 555 -3.64 9.99 -26.34
CA GLU A 555 -3.11 10.99 -25.39
C GLU A 555 -3.47 12.42 -25.82
N PHE A 556 -3.93 13.23 -24.87
CA PHE A 556 -4.38 14.60 -25.07
C PHE A 556 -3.79 15.52 -23.99
N ASP A 557 -3.30 16.69 -24.40
CA ASP A 557 -2.43 17.55 -23.58
C ASP A 557 -2.95 18.99 -23.42
N GLU A 558 -4.11 19.31 -23.96
CA GLU A 558 -4.65 20.67 -24.01
C GLU A 558 -5.90 20.84 -23.12
N GLY A 559 -6.13 22.06 -22.61
CA GLY A 559 -7.34 22.40 -21.85
C GLY A 559 -7.52 21.57 -20.56
N ARG A 560 -8.78 21.40 -20.15
CA ARG A 560 -9.14 20.78 -18.86
C ARG A 560 -9.08 19.25 -18.84
N ASP A 561 -9.17 18.63 -20.02
CA ASP A 561 -9.02 17.18 -20.23
C ASP A 561 -7.55 16.76 -20.40
N GLY A 562 -6.58 17.69 -20.28
CA GLY A 562 -5.15 17.38 -20.22
C GLY A 562 -4.74 16.56 -18.98
N PRO A 563 -3.46 16.13 -18.89
CA PRO A 563 -2.95 15.41 -17.71
C PRO A 563 -3.05 16.28 -16.45
N ARG A 564 -3.18 15.65 -15.28
CA ARG A 564 -3.03 16.35 -13.99
C ARG A 564 -1.58 16.33 -13.54
N GLU A 565 -1.03 17.48 -13.17
CA GLU A 565 0.39 17.66 -12.80
C GLU A 565 0.58 18.28 -11.39
N PRO A 566 0.13 17.60 -10.31
CA PRO A 566 0.31 18.11 -8.96
C PRO A 566 1.80 18.11 -8.59
N SER A 567 2.15 18.96 -7.62
CA SER A 567 3.52 19.07 -7.13
C SER A 567 3.59 19.43 -5.64
N SER A 568 4.65 18.96 -4.99
CA SER A 568 5.01 19.37 -3.64
C SER A 568 6.44 19.90 -3.62
N MET A 569 6.65 21.10 -3.08
CA MET A 569 7.98 21.63 -2.77
C MET A 569 8.08 21.93 -1.29
N SER A 570 9.13 21.43 -0.66
CA SER A 570 9.32 21.40 0.78
C SER A 570 10.62 22.09 1.14
N PHE A 571 10.75 22.67 2.34
CA PHE A 571 12.00 23.14 2.95
C PHE A 571 12.08 22.66 4.39
N TYR A 572 13.25 22.29 4.89
CA TYR A 572 13.41 21.82 6.27
C TYR A 572 14.74 22.23 6.91
N ALA A 573 14.75 22.32 8.24
CA ALA A 573 15.94 22.36 9.07
C ALA A 573 15.70 21.54 10.33
N ASN A 574 16.69 20.78 10.77
CA ASN A 574 16.64 19.94 11.96
C ASN A 574 18.00 19.99 12.67
N ASP A 575 18.04 20.35 13.94
CA ASP A 575 19.22 20.24 14.78
C ASP A 575 19.02 19.09 15.77
N LYS A 576 19.92 18.11 15.75
CA LYS A 576 19.95 17.02 16.72
C LYS A 576 21.17 17.18 17.62
N TYR A 577 20.94 17.66 18.83
CA TYR A 577 21.93 17.78 19.89
C TYR A 577 22.02 16.45 20.66
N GLU A 578 23.20 15.83 20.70
CA GLU A 578 23.49 14.56 21.38
C GLU A 578 24.63 14.78 22.39
N ALA A 579 24.33 15.01 23.67
CA ALA A 579 25.33 15.32 24.70
C ALA A 579 25.09 14.54 25.99
N GLY A 580 25.95 13.55 26.26
CA GLY A 580 25.84 12.67 27.43
C GLY A 580 24.47 11.97 27.49
N ASP A 581 23.76 12.18 28.60
CA ASP A 581 22.47 11.55 28.89
C ASP A 581 21.26 12.38 28.39
N LEU A 582 21.49 13.28 27.41
CA LEU A 582 20.46 14.10 26.78
C LEU A 582 20.57 14.10 25.25
N VAL A 583 19.48 13.77 24.58
CA VAL A 583 19.29 13.96 23.14
C VAL A 583 18.11 14.91 22.92
N VAL A 584 18.31 15.96 22.14
CA VAL A 584 17.27 16.91 21.72
C VAL A 584 17.27 16.99 20.20
N SER A 585 16.13 16.73 19.56
CA SER A 585 15.94 16.93 18.12
C SER A 585 14.88 18.00 17.91
N PHE A 586 15.28 19.18 17.44
CA PHE A 586 14.36 20.26 17.07
C PHE A 586 14.33 20.42 15.55
N GLY A 587 13.14 20.36 14.97
CA GLY A 587 12.95 20.43 13.53
C GLY A 587 11.84 21.41 13.13
N VAL A 588 12.02 22.04 11.98
CA VAL A 588 10.98 22.81 11.30
C VAL A 588 10.97 22.43 9.82
N ARG A 589 9.78 22.17 9.29
CA ARG A 589 9.52 21.92 7.87
C ARG A 589 8.46 22.89 7.37
N MET A 590 8.58 23.35 6.13
CA MET A 590 7.59 24.14 5.42
C MET A 590 7.31 23.45 4.10
N ASP A 591 6.08 22.97 3.91
CA ASP A 591 5.66 22.32 2.67
C ASP A 591 4.74 23.26 1.89
N GLN A 592 4.92 23.27 0.57
CA GLN A 592 4.07 23.92 -0.41
C GLN A 592 3.45 22.84 -1.29
N PHE A 593 2.12 22.80 -1.35
CA PHE A 593 1.36 21.83 -2.12
C PHE A 593 0.58 22.56 -3.23
N ASN A 594 0.76 22.10 -4.46
CA ASN A 594 -0.11 22.43 -5.58
C ASN A 594 -0.76 21.11 -6.01
N MET A 595 -2.10 21.01 -5.89
CA MET A 595 -2.82 19.78 -6.19
C MET A 595 -3.29 19.71 -7.65
N ASP A 596 -3.01 20.72 -8.48
CA ASP A 596 -3.49 20.83 -9.87
C ASP A 596 -5.01 20.57 -9.99
N ASP A 597 -5.75 21.08 -9.00
CA ASP A 597 -7.20 21.03 -8.92
C ASP A 597 -7.81 22.41 -9.22
N TRP A 598 -9.14 22.48 -9.21
CA TRP A 598 -9.89 23.66 -9.65
C TRP A 598 -10.55 24.40 -8.49
N LYS A 599 -10.63 25.72 -8.64
CA LYS A 599 -11.29 26.65 -7.73
C LYS A 599 -12.45 27.35 -8.43
N MET A 600 -13.66 27.28 -7.89
CA MET A 600 -14.81 28.00 -8.45
C MET A 600 -14.63 29.51 -8.30
N LYS A 601 -15.00 30.31 -9.32
CA LYS A 601 -15.03 31.78 -9.20
C LYS A 601 -16.15 32.27 -8.29
N ASP A 602 -17.30 31.65 -8.43
CA ASP A 602 -18.49 31.89 -7.61
C ASP A 602 -19.10 30.54 -7.20
N PRO A 603 -18.79 30.02 -6.00
CA PRO A 603 -19.43 28.82 -5.46
C PRO A 603 -20.95 28.96 -5.30
N GLN A 604 -21.50 30.18 -5.33
CA GLN A 604 -22.95 30.41 -5.30
C GLN A 604 -23.61 30.29 -6.68
N ASN A 605 -22.82 30.32 -7.74
CA ASN A 605 -23.28 30.21 -9.12
C ASN A 605 -22.24 29.42 -9.94
N PRO A 606 -22.00 28.14 -9.60
CA PRO A 606 -20.92 27.37 -10.20
C PRO A 606 -21.17 27.22 -11.70
N GLY A 607 -20.16 27.52 -12.51
CA GLY A 607 -20.30 27.58 -13.96
C GLY A 607 -20.51 26.21 -14.59
N TRP A 608 -21.77 25.87 -14.78
CA TRP A 608 -22.22 24.58 -15.25
C TRP A 608 -23.03 24.70 -16.54
N ASP A 609 -22.87 23.73 -17.45
CA ASP A 609 -23.67 23.59 -18.67
C ASP A 609 -24.38 22.23 -18.67
N GLU A 610 -25.68 22.24 -18.35
CA GLU A 610 -26.55 21.07 -18.36
C GLU A 610 -26.68 20.42 -19.75
N THR A 611 -26.58 21.21 -20.83
CA THR A 611 -26.71 20.71 -22.22
C THR A 611 -25.44 19.96 -22.63
N ASN A 612 -24.28 20.54 -22.33
CA ASN A 612 -22.98 19.95 -22.63
C ASN A 612 -22.44 19.05 -21.52
N GLN A 613 -23.26 18.74 -20.50
CA GLN A 613 -22.94 17.88 -19.36
C GLN A 613 -21.52 18.10 -18.82
N GLY A 614 -21.13 19.38 -18.69
CA GLY A 614 -19.76 19.76 -18.40
C GLY A 614 -19.63 21.12 -17.74
N ILE A 615 -18.43 21.39 -17.25
CA ILE A 615 -18.05 22.64 -16.60
C ILE A 615 -17.75 23.73 -17.62
N ILE A 616 -18.09 24.98 -17.28
CA ILE A 616 -17.80 26.14 -18.11
C ILE A 616 -16.38 26.63 -17.81
N ASP A 617 -15.51 26.55 -18.81
CA ASP A 617 -14.08 26.92 -18.71
C ASP A 617 -13.84 28.33 -18.12
N GLY A 618 -14.76 29.25 -18.42
CA GLY A 618 -14.70 30.63 -17.96
C GLY A 618 -14.94 30.84 -16.46
N GLU A 619 -15.46 29.85 -15.72
CA GLU A 619 -16.01 30.04 -14.37
C GLU A 619 -15.26 29.33 -13.24
N PHE A 620 -14.14 28.67 -13.56
CA PHE A 620 -13.18 28.22 -12.56
C PHE A 620 -11.82 28.87 -12.81
N LEU A 621 -10.97 28.75 -11.81
CA LEU A 621 -9.57 29.14 -11.77
C LEU A 621 -8.74 27.91 -11.37
N ASP A 622 -7.44 27.98 -11.60
CA ASP A 622 -6.50 27.05 -11.00
C ASP A 622 -6.48 27.26 -9.48
N SER A 623 -6.28 26.17 -8.73
CA SER A 623 -6.19 26.18 -7.26
C SER A 623 -4.93 26.91 -6.74
N ASP A 624 -5.02 27.46 -5.54
CA ASP A 624 -3.92 28.21 -4.93
C ASP A 624 -2.88 27.26 -4.30
N THR A 625 -1.57 27.49 -4.52
CA THR A 625 -0.52 26.72 -3.83
C THR A 625 -0.57 26.93 -2.31
N LYS A 626 -1.00 25.90 -1.59
CA LYS A 626 -1.19 25.89 -0.13
C LYS A 626 0.18 25.75 0.57
N SER A 627 0.45 26.50 1.64
CA SER A 627 1.75 26.48 2.35
C SER A 627 1.59 26.25 3.85
N ILE A 628 2.19 25.17 4.39
CA ILE A 628 2.00 24.70 5.77
C ILE A 628 3.33 24.61 6.55
N LEU A 629 3.36 25.13 7.78
CA LEU A 629 4.51 25.08 8.69
C LEU A 629 4.37 23.95 9.73
N GLN A 630 5.36 23.07 9.78
CA GLN A 630 5.40 21.83 10.57
C GLN A 630 6.58 21.84 11.57
N PRO A 631 6.40 22.41 12.78
CA PRO A 631 7.37 22.29 13.86
C PRO A 631 7.35 20.89 14.50
N ARG A 632 8.52 20.39 14.90
CA ARG A 632 8.72 19.08 15.54
C ARG A 632 9.78 19.18 16.65
N LEU A 633 9.55 18.47 17.75
CA LEU A 633 10.44 18.39 18.90
C LEU A 633 10.46 16.95 19.43
N GLY A 634 11.63 16.31 19.41
CA GLY A 634 11.90 15.06 20.08
C GLY A 634 12.91 15.27 21.21
N LEU A 635 12.72 14.55 22.32
CA LEU A 635 13.65 14.48 23.44
C LEU A 635 13.90 13.01 23.77
N ALA A 636 15.13 12.66 24.10
CA ALA A 636 15.44 11.39 24.77
C ALA A 636 16.40 11.61 25.93
N PHE A 637 16.23 10.79 26.97
CA PHE A 637 17.02 10.80 28.19
C PHE A 637 17.52 9.37 28.46
N PRO A 638 18.70 8.99 27.93
CA PRO A 638 19.37 7.75 28.27
C PRO A 638 19.87 7.79 29.72
N VAL A 639 19.09 7.28 30.67
CA VAL A 639 19.46 7.22 32.09
C VAL A 639 20.61 6.24 32.31
N THR A 640 20.72 5.21 31.47
CA THR A 640 21.86 4.30 31.35
C THR A 640 22.00 3.84 29.88
N ASP A 641 22.91 2.90 29.59
CA ASP A 641 22.90 2.15 28.32
C ASP A 641 21.68 1.22 28.16
N GLU A 642 21.01 0.90 29.27
CA GLU A 642 19.89 -0.05 29.35
C GLU A 642 18.52 0.64 29.43
N VAL A 643 18.45 1.90 29.87
CA VAL A 643 17.20 2.66 30.12
C VAL A 643 17.20 3.96 29.34
N VAL A 644 16.23 4.13 28.44
CA VAL A 644 16.03 5.36 27.66
C VAL A 644 14.57 5.78 27.77
N PHE A 645 14.31 7.01 28.22
CA PHE A 645 13.01 7.65 28.09
C PHE A 645 12.97 8.51 26.83
N HIS A 646 11.84 8.56 26.13
CA HIS A 646 11.62 9.47 25.01
C HIS A 646 10.30 10.24 25.13
N LEU A 647 10.29 11.46 24.59
CA LEU A 647 9.11 12.32 24.48
C LEU A 647 9.14 12.97 23.10
N GLN A 648 7.99 13.06 22.43
CA GLN A 648 7.88 13.75 21.16
C GLN A 648 6.60 14.57 21.04
N TYR A 649 6.73 15.67 20.31
CA TYR A 649 5.66 16.50 19.76
C TYR A 649 5.94 16.80 18.28
N GLY A 650 4.92 16.82 17.43
CA GLY A 650 5.10 17.23 16.05
C GLY A 650 3.80 17.57 15.33
N LYS A 651 3.93 18.52 14.39
CA LYS A 651 2.95 18.74 13.33
C LYS A 651 3.42 18.13 12.01
N PHE A 652 2.45 17.65 11.26
CA PHE A 652 2.60 16.97 9.97
C PHE A 652 1.50 17.45 9.02
N ALA A 653 1.78 17.40 7.71
CA ALA A 653 0.79 17.70 6.68
C ALA A 653 1.06 16.87 5.41
N GLN A 654 -0.01 16.65 4.64
CA GLN A 654 0.03 16.01 3.33
C GLN A 654 -1.13 16.49 2.45
N MET A 655 -1.04 16.24 1.15
CA MET A 655 -2.20 16.34 0.26
C MET A 655 -3.27 15.30 0.66
N PRO A 656 -4.57 15.59 0.44
CA PRO A 656 -5.62 14.56 0.45
C PRO A 656 -5.39 13.52 -0.66
N GLU A 657 -6.22 12.48 -0.69
CA GLU A 657 -6.30 11.54 -1.81
C GLU A 657 -6.71 12.32 -3.07
N LEU A 658 -5.89 12.20 -4.14
CA LEU A 658 -6.05 13.05 -5.34
C LEU A 658 -7.05 12.47 -6.35
N ASP A 659 -7.57 11.26 -6.17
CA ASP A 659 -8.73 10.79 -6.94
C ASP A 659 -9.99 11.64 -6.67
N LEU A 660 -10.17 12.14 -5.44
CA LEU A 660 -11.30 12.98 -5.02
C LEU A 660 -11.44 14.29 -5.86
N PRO A 661 -10.39 15.12 -6.06
CA PRO A 661 -10.43 16.23 -7.02
C PRO A 661 -10.26 15.79 -8.50
N TYR A 662 -9.79 14.58 -8.79
CA TYR A 662 -9.56 14.08 -10.16
C TYR A 662 -10.67 13.16 -10.69
N ALA A 663 -11.89 13.26 -10.17
CA ALA A 663 -13.06 12.71 -10.83
C ALA A 663 -13.33 13.44 -12.18
N SER A 664 -14.18 12.85 -13.02
CA SER A 664 -14.42 13.38 -14.38
C SER A 664 -15.47 14.49 -14.38
N PRO A 665 -15.25 15.62 -15.08
CA PRO A 665 -16.24 16.69 -15.18
C PRO A 665 -17.54 16.24 -15.88
N ARG A 666 -17.49 15.17 -16.69
CA ARG A 666 -18.66 14.59 -17.36
C ARG A 666 -19.66 13.95 -16.38
N TYR A 667 -19.17 13.44 -15.26
CA TYR A 667 -20.01 12.81 -14.23
C TYR A 667 -20.79 13.84 -13.40
N MET A 668 -20.29 15.07 -13.32
CA MET A 668 -20.86 16.14 -12.49
C MET A 668 -22.30 16.50 -12.84
N HIS A 669 -22.79 16.22 -14.05
CA HIS A 669 -24.17 16.58 -14.45
C HIS A 669 -25.24 15.90 -13.61
N LEU A 670 -24.97 14.69 -13.11
CA LEU A 670 -25.88 13.95 -12.23
C LEU A 670 -25.91 14.61 -10.85
N VAL A 671 -24.72 14.86 -10.31
CA VAL A 671 -24.48 15.50 -9.02
C VAL A 671 -25.09 16.89 -8.96
N TRP A 672 -24.80 17.72 -9.97
CA TRP A 672 -25.18 19.14 -10.02
C TRP A 672 -26.55 19.36 -10.66
N GLY A 673 -27.09 18.42 -11.43
CA GLY A 673 -28.49 18.43 -11.84
C GLY A 673 -29.48 18.08 -10.72
N GLY A 674 -28.99 17.78 -9.51
CA GLY A 674 -29.82 17.34 -8.37
C GLY A 674 -30.43 15.94 -8.59
N GLN A 675 -29.79 15.10 -9.41
CA GLN A 675 -30.30 13.79 -9.80
C GLN A 675 -29.64 12.67 -8.99
N ASN A 676 -30.33 12.23 -7.94
CA ASN A 676 -29.98 11.14 -7.04
C ASN A 676 -28.71 11.36 -6.18
N TYR A 677 -28.68 10.64 -5.06
CA TYR A 677 -27.47 10.31 -4.34
C TYR A 677 -26.35 9.84 -5.30
N THR A 678 -25.21 10.53 -5.27
CA THR A 678 -24.01 10.18 -6.02
C THR A 678 -22.86 9.94 -5.05
N PRO A 679 -22.28 8.73 -4.99
CA PRO A 679 -21.27 8.39 -3.98
C PRO A 679 -19.92 9.08 -4.20
N ASP A 680 -19.54 9.42 -5.44
CA ASP A 680 -18.19 9.89 -5.76
C ASP A 680 -18.21 11.20 -6.60
N PRO A 681 -18.54 12.36 -6.00
CA PRO A 681 -18.47 13.65 -6.70
C PRO A 681 -17.02 14.17 -6.79
N MET A 682 -16.84 15.36 -7.37
CA MET A 682 -15.54 16.04 -7.42
C MET A 682 -15.29 16.90 -6.16
N GLY A 683 -14.03 17.02 -5.75
CA GLY A 683 -13.55 18.05 -4.82
C GLY A 683 -12.99 19.29 -5.54
N PHE A 684 -12.98 20.44 -4.85
CA PHE A 684 -12.54 21.73 -5.39
C PHE A 684 -11.75 22.55 -4.35
N ASP A 685 -10.59 23.08 -4.74
CA ASP A 685 -9.68 23.92 -3.92
C ASP A 685 -9.34 23.29 -2.56
N LEU A 686 -9.14 21.96 -2.54
CA LEU A 686 -8.98 21.20 -1.30
C LEU A 686 -7.74 21.65 -0.51
N ASP A 687 -7.88 21.70 0.82
CA ASP A 687 -6.79 22.02 1.73
C ASP A 687 -5.99 20.75 2.14
N PRO A 688 -4.69 20.89 2.50
CA PRO A 688 -3.89 19.77 2.99
C PRO A 688 -4.42 19.24 4.33
N VAL A 689 -4.38 17.91 4.51
CA VAL A 689 -4.76 17.28 5.78
C VAL A 689 -3.63 17.49 6.78
N GLU A 690 -3.92 18.08 7.95
CA GLU A 690 -2.95 18.30 9.03
C GLU A 690 -3.06 17.23 10.12
N THR A 691 -1.94 16.90 10.77
CA THR A 691 -1.91 16.08 12.00
C THR A 691 -1.03 16.73 13.07
N THR A 692 -1.51 16.69 14.32
CA THR A 692 -0.70 16.95 15.52
C THR A 692 -0.56 15.66 16.32
N GLN A 693 0.67 15.29 16.70
CA GLN A 693 0.97 14.07 17.44
C GLN A 693 1.83 14.36 18.68
N TYR A 694 1.60 13.53 19.71
CA TYR A 694 2.35 13.46 20.96
C TYR A 694 2.72 12.01 21.25
N GLU A 695 3.93 11.78 21.75
CA GLU A 695 4.41 10.47 22.20
C GLU A 695 5.18 10.60 23.51
N VAL A 696 5.02 9.63 24.42
CA VAL A 696 5.89 9.43 25.57
C VAL A 696 6.16 7.94 25.74
N GLY A 697 7.42 7.56 25.96
CA GLY A 697 7.77 6.15 26.11
C GLY A 697 9.08 5.89 26.81
N MET A 698 9.36 4.61 27.01
CA MET A 698 10.54 4.08 27.69
C MET A 698 10.95 2.76 27.06
N SER A 699 12.20 2.69 26.61
CA SER A 699 12.89 1.44 26.30
C SER A 699 13.69 0.99 27.53
N TYR A 700 13.59 -0.29 27.92
CA TYR A 700 14.32 -0.88 29.04
C TYR A 700 14.85 -2.28 28.71
N GLN A 701 16.18 -2.41 28.67
CA GLN A 701 16.90 -3.68 28.64
C GLN A 701 16.96 -4.28 30.06
N PHE A 702 16.05 -5.22 30.34
CA PHE A 702 15.88 -5.82 31.67
C PHE A 702 16.69 -7.11 31.87
N LEU A 703 17.29 -7.64 30.80
CA LEU A 703 18.27 -8.73 30.81
C LEU A 703 19.35 -8.45 29.74
N PRO A 704 20.56 -9.04 29.83
CA PRO A 704 21.58 -8.91 28.79
C PRO A 704 21.08 -9.22 27.37
N ASP A 705 20.11 -10.13 27.26
CA ASP A 705 19.55 -10.59 26.00
C ASP A 705 18.06 -10.26 25.79
N ALA A 706 17.45 -9.39 26.61
CA ALA A 706 16.05 -9.00 26.42
C ALA A 706 15.75 -7.55 26.83
N ALA A 707 14.96 -6.87 26.01
CA ALA A 707 14.46 -5.53 26.28
C ALA A 707 12.96 -5.41 25.98
N ILE A 708 12.32 -4.50 26.71
CA ILE A 708 10.96 -4.03 26.43
C ILE A 708 11.00 -2.60 25.92
N ASP A 709 10.00 -2.24 25.15
CA ASP A 709 9.66 -0.86 24.78
C ASP A 709 8.19 -0.60 25.10
N VAL A 710 7.91 0.53 25.74
CA VAL A 710 6.57 0.90 26.22
C VAL A 710 6.28 2.33 25.84
N THR A 711 5.26 2.56 25.02
CA THR A 711 4.97 3.87 24.44
C THR A 711 3.49 4.20 24.51
N ALA A 712 3.15 5.37 25.05
CA ALA A 712 1.81 5.95 24.96
C ALA A 712 1.81 7.08 23.92
N PHE A 713 0.76 7.16 23.10
CA PHE A 713 0.64 8.16 22.05
C PHE A 713 -0.75 8.79 22.01
N ALA A 714 -0.81 10.03 21.53
CA ALA A 714 -2.03 10.73 21.19
C ALA A 714 -1.85 11.45 19.85
N LYS A 715 -2.86 11.38 18.99
CA LYS A 715 -2.86 11.94 17.63
C LYS A 715 -4.19 12.64 17.37
N ASN A 716 -4.15 13.79 16.72
CA ASN A 716 -5.33 14.48 16.19
C ASN A 716 -5.08 14.90 14.74
N THR A 717 -5.81 14.29 13.81
CA THR A 717 -5.86 14.65 12.39
C THR A 717 -7.03 15.61 12.16
N THR A 718 -6.84 16.68 11.38
CA THR A 718 -7.88 17.69 11.07
C THR A 718 -7.83 18.09 9.60
N GLY A 719 -8.97 18.50 9.04
CA GLY A 719 -9.07 18.85 7.63
C GLY A 719 -9.10 17.60 6.74
N GLN A 720 -9.52 16.45 7.28
CA GLN A 720 -9.84 15.29 6.46
C GLN A 720 -11.03 15.62 5.55
N VAL A 721 -11.03 15.04 4.35
CA VAL A 721 -12.09 15.24 3.36
C VAL A 721 -13.36 14.49 3.77
N VAL A 722 -14.50 15.13 3.54
CA VAL A 722 -15.85 14.61 3.76
C VAL A 722 -16.75 14.99 2.58
N LEU A 723 -17.78 14.18 2.33
CA LEU A 723 -18.88 14.54 1.44
C LEU A 723 -19.73 15.68 2.06
N GLY A 724 -19.69 16.85 1.43
CA GLY A 724 -20.48 18.02 1.80
C GLY A 724 -21.70 18.23 0.89
N PHE A 725 -22.62 19.09 1.33
CA PHE A 725 -23.71 19.62 0.50
C PHE A 725 -23.35 21.00 -0.03
N GLY A 726 -23.86 21.33 -1.22
CA GLY A 726 -23.81 22.63 -1.88
C GLY A 726 -24.58 23.76 -1.22
N ASN A 727 -24.51 23.88 0.11
CA ASN A 727 -25.00 25.01 0.91
C ASN A 727 -24.50 26.38 0.43
N GLN A 728 -23.45 26.40 -0.39
CA GLN A 728 -22.91 27.61 -1.01
C GLN A 728 -23.73 28.05 -2.24
N ILE A 729 -24.32 27.10 -2.98
CA ILE A 729 -25.06 27.31 -4.24
C ILE A 729 -26.33 28.12 -3.96
N GLY A 730 -26.47 29.24 -4.68
CA GLY A 730 -27.60 30.14 -4.56
C GLY A 730 -28.87 29.57 -5.18
N ILE A 731 -30.01 29.81 -4.52
CA ILE A 731 -31.34 29.47 -5.03
C ILE A 731 -31.63 30.16 -6.38
N ASP A 732 -31.03 31.34 -6.59
CA ASP A 732 -31.14 32.14 -7.81
C ASP A 732 -29.96 31.92 -8.80
N ASN A 733 -29.23 30.81 -8.71
CA ASN A 733 -28.10 30.56 -9.62
C ASN A 733 -28.56 30.44 -11.08
N THR A 734 -27.73 30.95 -12.00
CA THR A 734 -28.05 31.07 -13.43
C THR A 734 -27.57 29.90 -14.27
N HIS A 735 -26.76 29.01 -13.70
CA HIS A 735 -26.16 27.86 -14.38
C HIS A 735 -26.93 26.55 -14.19
N GLY A 736 -28.03 26.57 -13.45
CA GLY A 736 -28.91 25.40 -13.27
C GLY A 736 -28.36 24.33 -12.32
N ALA A 737 -27.34 24.66 -11.53
CA ALA A 737 -26.83 23.78 -10.50
C ALA A 737 -27.83 23.67 -9.34
N SER A 738 -28.06 22.47 -8.83
CA SER A 738 -28.93 22.22 -7.69
C SER A 738 -28.29 22.74 -6.39
N SER A 739 -29.11 23.32 -5.50
CA SER A 739 -28.71 23.60 -4.11
C SER A 739 -28.29 22.35 -3.35
N ASP A 740 -28.78 21.20 -3.79
CA ASP A 740 -28.66 19.91 -3.10
C ASP A 740 -27.48 19.09 -3.67
N ALA A 741 -26.66 19.70 -4.54
CA ALA A 741 -25.51 19.07 -5.15
C ALA A 741 -24.43 18.69 -4.13
N TYR A 742 -23.87 17.48 -4.24
CA TYR A 742 -22.79 17.01 -3.39
C TYR A 742 -21.41 17.41 -3.96
N TYR A 743 -20.44 17.68 -3.08
CA TYR A 743 -19.03 17.77 -3.46
C TYR A 743 -18.13 17.45 -2.26
N TYR A 744 -16.87 17.13 -2.51
CA TYR A 744 -15.90 16.90 -1.43
C TYR A 744 -15.35 18.22 -0.88
N GLU A 745 -15.33 18.36 0.45
CA GLU A 745 -14.74 19.50 1.16
C GLU A 745 -13.96 19.06 2.41
N ASN A 746 -13.07 19.91 2.92
CA ASN A 746 -12.34 19.65 4.16
C ASN A 746 -13.21 20.01 5.38
N GLY A 747 -13.54 19.03 6.21
CA GLY A 747 -14.38 19.25 7.39
C GLY A 747 -14.29 18.17 8.48
N ASP A 748 -13.65 17.03 8.19
CA ASP A 748 -13.57 15.89 9.10
C ASP A 748 -12.29 15.93 9.96
N PHE A 749 -12.33 15.17 11.05
CA PHE A 749 -11.25 15.02 12.01
C PHE A 749 -11.24 13.62 12.63
N THR A 750 -10.05 13.20 13.04
CA THR A 750 -9.81 11.92 13.72
C THR A 750 -8.97 12.16 14.95
N THR A 751 -9.43 11.69 16.11
CA THR A 751 -8.64 11.62 17.35
C THR A 751 -8.29 10.17 17.65
N VAL A 752 -7.02 9.89 17.93
CA VAL A 752 -6.54 8.56 18.34
C VAL A 752 -5.73 8.67 19.62
N ASN A 753 -6.01 7.81 20.59
CA ASN A 753 -5.18 7.59 21.76
C ASN A 753 -4.79 6.11 21.82
N GLY A 754 -3.57 5.81 22.27
CA GLY A 754 -3.16 4.42 22.34
C GLY A 754 -1.90 4.16 23.14
N PHE A 755 -1.61 2.87 23.27
CA PHE A 755 -0.52 2.29 24.03
C PHE A 755 0.09 1.14 23.25
N GLU A 756 1.41 1.14 23.13
CA GLU A 756 2.23 0.10 22.50
C GLU A 756 3.14 -0.55 23.52
N PHE A 757 3.25 -1.87 23.42
CA PHE A 757 4.25 -2.66 24.12
C PHE A 757 5.01 -3.50 23.08
N THR A 758 6.34 -3.55 23.17
CA THR A 758 7.16 -4.49 22.40
C THR A 758 8.13 -5.20 23.35
N LEU A 759 8.30 -6.51 23.18
CA LEU A 759 9.39 -7.31 23.74
C LEU A 759 10.30 -7.75 22.59
N ARG A 760 11.61 -7.56 22.73
CA ARG A 760 12.62 -8.07 21.79
C ARG A 760 13.71 -8.81 22.55
N THR A 761 14.11 -9.99 22.08
CA THR A 761 15.26 -10.70 22.62
C THR A 761 16.36 -10.87 21.58
N ARG A 762 17.61 -11.00 22.05
CA ARG A 762 18.65 -11.70 21.29
C ARG A 762 18.34 -13.21 21.29
N ARG A 763 19.16 -14.03 20.64
CA ARG A 763 18.99 -15.49 20.65
C ARG A 763 19.46 -16.07 21.99
N ILE A 764 18.52 -16.33 22.90
CA ILE A 764 18.79 -16.93 24.21
C ILE A 764 18.88 -18.45 24.03
N ASN A 765 20.10 -18.98 24.10
CA ASN A 765 20.50 -20.34 23.70
C ASN A 765 20.20 -20.66 22.22
N ARG A 766 18.92 -20.80 21.88
CA ARG A 766 18.39 -21.27 20.58
C ARG A 766 17.20 -20.46 20.09
N LEU A 767 16.48 -19.82 21.01
CA LEU A 767 15.25 -19.07 20.75
C LEU A 767 15.53 -17.57 20.68
N MET A 768 15.11 -16.94 19.59
CA MET A 768 14.93 -15.49 19.51
C MET A 768 13.42 -15.22 19.53
N SER A 769 12.99 -14.28 20.36
CA SER A 769 11.58 -13.95 20.53
C SER A 769 11.32 -12.47 20.27
N TYR A 770 10.22 -12.21 19.59
CA TYR A 770 9.61 -10.90 19.41
C TYR A 770 8.17 -10.99 19.88
N ALA A 771 7.68 -10.00 20.63
CA ALA A 771 6.25 -9.85 20.86
C ALA A 771 5.85 -8.37 20.77
N SER A 772 4.68 -8.10 20.23
CA SER A 772 4.07 -6.77 20.15
C SER A 772 2.66 -6.82 20.70
N TYR A 773 2.22 -5.70 21.26
CA TYR A 773 0.84 -5.46 21.63
C TYR A 773 0.52 -3.99 21.39
N THR A 774 -0.71 -3.71 20.98
CA THR A 774 -1.24 -2.36 20.79
C THR A 774 -2.66 -2.32 21.32
N TRP A 775 -2.93 -1.33 22.15
CA TRP A 775 -4.28 -0.85 22.43
C TRP A 775 -4.46 0.50 21.76
N SER A 776 -5.56 0.73 21.04
CA SER A 776 -5.85 2.02 20.40
C SER A 776 -7.33 2.30 20.29
N ASP A 777 -7.75 3.46 20.80
CA ASP A 777 -9.07 4.05 20.63
C ASP A 777 -8.99 5.15 19.56
N ALA A 778 -9.51 4.87 18.36
CA ALA A 778 -9.54 5.77 17.22
C ALA A 778 -10.98 6.14 16.86
N ARG A 779 -11.28 7.44 16.85
CA ARG A 779 -12.63 7.96 16.60
C ARG A 779 -12.58 9.20 15.72
N GLY A 780 -13.63 9.40 14.93
CA GLY A 780 -13.81 10.55 14.05
C GLY A 780 -15.26 10.70 13.65
N VAL A 781 -15.56 11.59 12.71
CA VAL A 781 -16.92 11.72 12.17
C VAL A 781 -17.17 10.69 11.08
N ASN A 782 -16.18 10.45 10.21
CA ASN A 782 -16.24 9.41 9.18
C ASN A 782 -14.98 8.51 9.19
N SER A 783 -15.14 7.26 8.77
CA SER A 783 -14.00 6.35 8.51
C SER A 783 -13.32 6.68 7.17
N ASP A 784 -14.12 7.10 6.19
CA ASP A 784 -13.78 7.49 4.83
C ASP A 784 -14.69 8.67 4.42
N PRO A 785 -14.40 9.45 3.35
CA PRO A 785 -15.20 10.62 3.00
C PRO A 785 -16.71 10.37 2.83
N ASN A 786 -17.12 9.13 2.55
CA ASN A 786 -18.49 8.72 2.24
C ASN A 786 -19.20 7.95 3.37
N SER A 787 -18.57 7.71 4.53
CA SER A 787 -19.19 6.86 5.58
C SER A 787 -20.57 7.35 6.05
N ASN A 788 -20.84 8.65 6.01
CA ASN A 788 -22.13 9.27 6.39
C ASN A 788 -23.01 9.65 5.19
N ALA A 789 -22.60 9.37 3.96
CA ALA A 789 -23.21 9.89 2.75
C ALA A 789 -24.72 9.54 2.62
N GLY A 790 -25.14 8.35 3.06
CA GLY A 790 -26.55 7.97 3.10
C GLY A 790 -27.43 8.73 4.10
N ASN A 791 -26.84 9.30 5.16
CA ASN A 791 -27.56 10.17 6.11
C ASN A 791 -27.89 11.55 5.52
N LEU A 792 -27.10 11.98 4.52
CA LEU A 792 -27.26 13.27 3.85
C LEU A 792 -28.53 13.24 2.97
N ASP A 793 -28.66 12.20 2.13
CA ASP A 793 -29.74 12.09 1.14
C ASP A 793 -31.14 11.94 1.77
N GLN A 794 -31.25 11.27 2.93
CA GLN A 794 -32.55 11.10 3.60
C GLN A 794 -33.17 12.42 4.09
N ASN A 795 -32.38 13.48 4.29
CA ASN A 795 -32.87 14.68 4.98
C ASN A 795 -31.99 15.92 4.73
N ALA A 796 -31.91 16.37 3.46
CA ALA A 796 -31.04 17.45 2.94
C ALA A 796 -31.04 18.80 3.69
N LEU A 797 -31.99 19.03 4.62
CA LEU A 797 -32.03 20.22 5.49
C LEU A 797 -31.38 20.01 6.87
N THR A 798 -30.76 18.84 7.10
CA THR A 798 -30.16 18.44 8.38
C THR A 798 -28.65 18.49 8.25
N PRO A 799 -27.90 19.11 9.18
CA PRO A 799 -26.44 19.12 9.12
C PRO A 799 -25.88 17.68 9.17
N PRO A 800 -24.73 17.41 8.53
CA PRO A 800 -24.06 16.11 8.63
C PRO A 800 -23.92 15.65 10.08
N PRO A 801 -23.97 14.32 10.37
CA PRO A 801 -23.92 13.82 11.73
C PRO A 801 -22.61 14.21 12.43
N MET A 802 -22.62 15.20 13.32
CA MET A 802 -21.45 15.64 14.11
C MET A 802 -21.08 14.67 15.26
N MET A 803 -21.44 13.39 15.13
CA MET A 803 -21.23 12.37 16.17
C MET A 803 -19.86 11.74 16.01
N ILE A 804 -19.09 11.72 17.11
CA ILE A 804 -17.79 11.05 17.17
C ILE A 804 -18.03 9.55 17.36
N ASN A 805 -17.74 8.76 16.32
CA ASN A 805 -17.95 7.31 16.29
C ASN A 805 -16.62 6.55 16.20
N PRO A 806 -16.55 5.28 16.62
CA PRO A 806 -15.40 4.40 16.36
C PRO A 806 -15.14 4.24 14.86
N LEU A 807 -13.87 4.24 14.44
CA LEU A 807 -13.52 4.08 13.01
C LEU A 807 -13.52 2.61 12.60
N TYR A 808 -14.25 2.28 11.53
CA TYR A 808 -14.57 0.90 11.11
C TYR A 808 -13.36 0.02 10.78
N TYR A 809 -12.19 0.59 10.51
CA TYR A 809 -10.96 -0.16 10.24
C TYR A 809 -10.12 -0.46 11.50
N THR A 810 -10.51 0.06 12.67
CA THR A 810 -9.71 -0.01 13.91
C THR A 810 -10.00 -1.28 14.68
N ASN A 811 -8.97 -2.05 15.03
CA ASN A 811 -9.08 -3.09 16.06
C ASN A 811 -8.55 -2.50 17.38
N GLU A 812 -9.38 -2.45 18.42
CA GLU A 812 -9.00 -1.86 19.71
C GLU A 812 -7.83 -2.59 20.37
N HIS A 813 -7.76 -3.92 20.24
CA HIS A 813 -6.66 -4.74 20.75
C HIS A 813 -5.99 -5.49 19.59
N ARG A 814 -4.67 -5.35 19.43
CA ARG A 814 -3.87 -6.14 18.49
C ARG A 814 -2.61 -6.65 19.16
N GLY A 815 -2.09 -7.79 18.71
CA GLY A 815 -0.77 -8.24 19.13
C GLY A 815 -0.23 -9.39 18.28
N ALA A 816 1.09 -9.52 18.27
CA ALA A 816 1.78 -10.59 17.59
C ALA A 816 2.92 -11.16 18.45
N VAL A 817 3.25 -12.42 18.24
CA VAL A 817 4.38 -13.11 18.86
C VAL A 817 5.10 -13.92 17.78
N SER A 818 6.38 -13.65 17.59
CA SER A 818 7.26 -14.43 16.71
C SER A 818 8.31 -15.15 17.55
N MET A 819 8.46 -16.45 17.31
CA MET A 819 9.39 -17.34 18.01
C MET A 819 10.27 -18.05 16.98
N ASP A 820 11.54 -17.66 16.91
CA ASP A 820 12.53 -18.24 16.01
C ASP A 820 13.48 -19.17 16.77
N TYR A 821 13.30 -20.48 16.62
CA TYR A 821 14.14 -21.51 17.23
C TYR A 821 15.11 -22.10 16.21
N ARG A 822 16.39 -22.21 16.57
CA ARG A 822 17.45 -22.78 15.73
C ARG A 822 18.20 -23.88 16.49
N PHE A 823 18.33 -25.06 15.89
CA PHE A 823 19.13 -26.15 16.45
C PHE A 823 20.62 -25.88 16.25
N GLY A 824 21.43 -26.24 17.24
CA GLY A 824 22.87 -25.96 17.26
C GLY A 824 23.71 -27.10 16.67
N GLU A 825 24.99 -26.80 16.42
CA GLU A 825 25.96 -27.82 16.01
C GLU A 825 26.05 -28.93 17.06
N GLY A 826 26.00 -30.19 16.60
CA GLY A 826 26.02 -31.37 17.46
C GLY A 826 24.65 -31.84 17.97
N ASP A 827 23.57 -31.10 17.71
CA ASP A 827 22.21 -31.64 17.88
C ASP A 827 21.91 -32.74 16.84
N LEU A 828 21.02 -33.68 17.20
CA LEU A 828 20.48 -34.68 16.26
C LEU A 828 19.80 -34.03 15.03
N LEU A 829 19.28 -32.81 15.19
CA LEU A 829 18.63 -32.00 14.17
C LEU A 829 19.44 -30.73 13.83
N SER A 830 20.77 -30.78 14.00
CA SER A 830 21.68 -29.68 13.64
C SER A 830 21.39 -29.17 12.21
N GLY A 831 21.20 -27.86 12.06
CA GLY A 831 20.80 -27.23 10.80
C GLY A 831 19.30 -27.00 10.64
N LEU A 832 18.44 -27.58 11.49
CA LEU A 832 17.01 -27.31 11.53
C LEU A 832 16.69 -25.95 12.19
N GLY A 833 15.72 -25.25 11.65
CA GLY A 833 15.15 -24.02 12.19
C GLY A 833 13.63 -23.99 12.05
N MET A 834 12.97 -23.27 12.97
CA MET A 834 11.52 -23.10 13.01
C MET A 834 11.20 -21.66 13.40
N ASN A 835 10.36 -20.97 12.62
CA ASN A 835 9.82 -19.66 12.93
C ASN A 835 8.30 -19.77 13.07
N LEU A 836 7.78 -19.66 14.28
CA LEU A 836 6.34 -19.65 14.56
C LEU A 836 5.89 -18.20 14.77
N GLN A 837 4.86 -17.76 14.06
CA GLN A 837 4.24 -16.45 14.21
C GLN A 837 2.79 -16.62 14.61
N TYR A 838 2.41 -16.05 15.75
CA TYR A 838 1.03 -15.95 16.22
C TYR A 838 0.59 -14.48 16.16
N LYS A 839 -0.57 -14.20 15.59
CA LYS A 839 -1.16 -12.86 15.54
C LYS A 839 -2.62 -12.93 16.00
N PHE A 840 -3.02 -12.00 16.86
CA PHE A 840 -4.41 -11.82 17.26
C PHE A 840 -4.85 -10.38 17.07
N ASN A 841 -6.10 -10.21 16.64
CA ASN A 841 -6.81 -8.94 16.59
C ASN A 841 -8.13 -9.12 17.33
N SER A 842 -8.56 -8.13 18.10
CA SER A 842 -9.99 -7.93 18.34
C SER A 842 -10.67 -7.69 17.00
N GLY A 843 -11.99 -7.91 16.91
CA GLY A 843 -12.72 -7.38 15.76
C GLY A 843 -12.63 -5.86 15.66
N HIS A 844 -13.13 -5.36 14.54
CA HIS A 844 -13.30 -3.94 14.28
C HIS A 844 -14.78 -3.55 14.42
N PRO A 845 -15.10 -2.27 14.62
CA PRO A 845 -16.47 -1.79 14.71
C PRO A 845 -17.28 -2.09 13.44
N PHE A 846 -18.57 -2.37 13.63
CA PHE A 846 -19.61 -2.33 12.62
C PHE A 846 -20.91 -1.82 13.25
N THR A 847 -21.95 -1.60 12.45
CA THR A 847 -23.27 -1.16 12.95
C THR A 847 -24.32 -2.20 12.58
N LEU A 848 -24.95 -2.83 13.57
CA LEU A 848 -26.14 -3.66 13.36
C LEU A 848 -27.26 -2.82 12.73
N SER A 849 -27.84 -3.31 11.63
CA SER A 849 -28.82 -2.59 10.84
C SER A 849 -29.88 -3.51 10.27
N ASP A 850 -31.15 -3.16 10.46
CA ASP A 850 -32.31 -3.86 9.89
C ASP A 850 -32.84 -3.12 8.65
N GLY A 851 -33.92 -3.62 8.04
CA GLY A 851 -34.63 -2.99 6.94
C GLY A 851 -35.46 -3.97 6.11
N GLY A 852 -36.41 -3.50 5.31
CA GLY A 852 -37.16 -4.38 4.39
C GLY A 852 -36.27 -4.93 3.27
N MET A 853 -36.65 -6.05 2.64
CA MET A 853 -35.92 -6.63 1.48
C MET A 853 -35.81 -5.70 0.26
N GLY A 854 -36.55 -4.57 0.22
CA GLY A 854 -36.57 -3.67 -0.92
C GLY A 854 -37.04 -4.35 -2.21
N GLN A 855 -36.44 -3.96 -3.34
CA GLN A 855 -36.64 -4.60 -4.65
C GLN A 855 -35.49 -5.54 -5.01
N ARG A 856 -34.85 -6.17 -4.02
CA ARG A 856 -33.67 -7.02 -4.24
C ARG A 856 -34.01 -8.35 -4.92
N ALA A 857 -33.15 -8.78 -5.83
CA ALA A 857 -33.23 -10.09 -6.50
C ALA A 857 -32.67 -11.24 -5.62
N ALA A 858 -32.85 -12.49 -6.06
CA ALA A 858 -32.50 -13.66 -5.25
C ALA A 858 -31.00 -13.75 -4.90
N ASN A 859 -30.12 -13.39 -5.83
CA ASN A 859 -28.66 -13.37 -5.70
C ASN A 859 -28.12 -12.13 -4.94
N GLU A 860 -28.99 -11.37 -4.27
CA GLU A 860 -28.58 -10.15 -3.56
C GLU A 860 -28.63 -10.27 -2.02
N GLY A 861 -29.22 -11.36 -1.53
CA GLY A 861 -29.38 -11.67 -0.13
C GLY A 861 -30.32 -10.74 0.67
N ALA A 862 -30.40 -10.92 2.00
CA ALA A 862 -31.17 -10.04 2.91
C ALA A 862 -30.40 -8.82 3.42
N LEU A 863 -29.17 -8.67 2.95
CA LEU A 863 -28.38 -7.47 3.16
C LEU A 863 -28.96 -6.31 2.35
N LEU A 864 -28.64 -5.09 2.74
CA LEU A 864 -28.96 -3.88 2.00
C LEU A 864 -27.66 -3.14 1.72
N GLN A 865 -27.30 -3.01 0.44
CA GLN A 865 -26.11 -2.26 0.03
C GLN A 865 -26.32 -0.75 0.23
N ASP A 866 -27.50 -0.25 -0.16
CA ASP A 866 -27.86 1.16 -0.03
C ASP A 866 -28.08 1.54 1.45
N ALA A 867 -27.21 2.42 1.96
CA ALA A 867 -27.27 2.95 3.32
C ALA A 867 -28.62 3.62 3.64
N ARG A 868 -29.31 4.19 2.64
CA ARG A 868 -30.61 4.86 2.82
C ARG A 868 -31.76 3.89 3.08
N SER A 869 -31.58 2.61 2.76
CA SER A 869 -32.57 1.55 3.03
C SER A 869 -32.35 0.86 4.38
N ARG A 870 -31.27 1.17 5.09
CA ARG A 870 -30.88 0.54 6.35
C ARG A 870 -31.32 1.37 7.56
N GLU A 871 -31.89 0.69 8.55
CA GLU A 871 -32.23 1.28 9.85
C GLU A 871 -31.26 0.77 10.93
N PRO A 872 -30.36 1.62 11.48
CA PRO A 872 -29.43 1.20 12.53
C PRO A 872 -30.17 0.79 13.81
N GLN A 873 -29.86 -0.41 14.32
CA GLN A 873 -30.47 -0.97 15.53
C GLN A 873 -29.69 -0.61 16.81
N GLU A 874 -28.56 0.05 16.65
CA GLU A 874 -27.63 0.46 17.70
C GLU A 874 -26.92 1.77 17.31
N PRO A 875 -26.20 2.45 18.22
CA PRO A 875 -25.32 3.55 17.86
C PRO A 875 -24.28 3.12 16.81
N ILE A 876 -23.85 4.05 15.95
CA ILE A 876 -22.88 3.78 14.88
C ILE A 876 -21.58 3.22 15.46
N GLY A 877 -21.15 2.04 14.98
CA GLY A 877 -19.98 1.33 15.49
C GLY A 877 -20.19 0.67 16.86
N GLY A 878 -21.43 0.41 17.27
CA GLY A 878 -21.79 -0.15 18.57
C GLY A 878 -21.36 -1.61 18.79
N SER A 879 -21.43 -2.42 17.73
CA SER A 879 -20.97 -3.81 17.72
C SER A 879 -19.57 -3.96 17.11
N THR A 880 -18.89 -5.06 17.41
CA THR A 880 -17.58 -5.41 16.85
C THR A 880 -17.57 -6.80 16.24
N THR A 881 -16.80 -6.99 15.18
CA THR A 881 -16.61 -8.32 14.57
C THR A 881 -15.95 -9.30 15.56
N PRO A 882 -15.98 -10.62 15.30
CA PRO A 882 -15.30 -11.58 16.17
C PRO A 882 -13.77 -11.37 16.23
N TRP A 883 -13.16 -11.89 17.30
CA TRP A 883 -11.70 -11.90 17.42
C TRP A 883 -11.07 -12.85 16.38
N GLN A 884 -9.93 -12.44 15.85
CA GLN A 884 -9.17 -13.16 14.84
C GLN A 884 -7.88 -13.72 15.43
N SER A 885 -7.45 -14.87 14.92
CA SER A 885 -6.31 -15.65 15.39
C SER A 885 -5.63 -16.33 14.20
N PHE A 886 -4.44 -15.85 13.86
CA PHE A 886 -3.63 -16.38 12.76
C PHE A 886 -2.37 -17.04 13.31
N VAL A 887 -2.03 -18.22 12.79
CA VAL A 887 -0.81 -18.96 13.12
C VAL A 887 -0.08 -19.24 11.81
N ASN A 888 1.12 -18.68 11.63
CA ASN A 888 1.99 -18.96 10.50
C ASN A 888 3.24 -19.69 10.98
N LEU A 889 3.77 -20.59 10.15
CA LEU A 889 4.95 -21.39 10.47
C LEU A 889 5.90 -21.44 9.28
N LYS A 890 7.17 -21.17 9.51
CA LYS A 890 8.27 -21.60 8.63
C LYS A 890 9.06 -22.70 9.31
N VAL A 891 9.45 -23.71 8.56
CA VAL A 891 10.44 -24.71 8.93
C VAL A 891 11.51 -24.72 7.86
N ASP A 892 12.78 -24.71 8.23
CA ASP A 892 13.89 -24.79 7.28
C ASP A 892 15.04 -25.66 7.80
N TYR A 893 15.78 -26.28 6.90
CA TYR A 893 16.87 -27.19 7.20
C TYR A 893 18.06 -26.93 6.28
N THR A 894 19.18 -26.49 6.86
CA THR A 894 20.39 -26.10 6.14
C THR A 894 21.45 -27.19 6.16
N LEU A 895 21.84 -27.62 4.95
CA LEU A 895 22.95 -28.53 4.67
C LEU A 895 24.16 -27.74 4.18
N SER A 896 25.37 -28.18 4.55
CA SER A 896 26.62 -27.73 3.93
C SER A 896 27.15 -28.83 3.02
N LEU A 897 27.20 -28.56 1.71
CA LEU A 897 27.62 -29.51 0.69
C LEU A 897 28.80 -28.93 -0.11
N GLY A 898 30.01 -29.37 0.20
CA GLY A 898 31.22 -28.99 -0.55
C GLY A 898 31.58 -27.50 -0.46
N GLY A 899 31.15 -26.80 0.59
CA GLY A 899 31.35 -25.35 0.75
C GLY A 899 30.19 -24.49 0.24
N VAL A 900 29.17 -25.10 -0.37
CA VAL A 900 27.91 -24.45 -0.77
C VAL A 900 26.83 -24.76 0.27
N GLY A 901 26.07 -23.75 0.69
CA GLY A 901 24.92 -23.93 1.56
C GLY A 901 23.69 -24.34 0.74
N VAL A 902 22.93 -25.33 1.20
CA VAL A 902 21.65 -25.74 0.62
C VAL A 902 20.61 -25.77 1.72
N GLN A 903 19.62 -24.87 1.67
CA GLN A 903 18.51 -24.82 2.62
C GLN A 903 17.26 -25.36 1.94
N VAL A 904 16.64 -26.39 2.52
CA VAL A 904 15.28 -26.82 2.16
C VAL A 904 14.31 -26.21 3.17
N PHE A 905 13.15 -25.73 2.73
CA PHE A 905 12.21 -25.03 3.61
C PHE A 905 10.74 -25.31 3.24
N ALA A 906 9.87 -25.04 4.21
CA ALA A 906 8.43 -25.00 4.06
C ALA A 906 7.86 -23.77 4.79
N TYR A 907 6.81 -23.19 4.23
CA TYR A 907 5.93 -22.19 4.84
C TYR A 907 4.53 -22.76 4.94
N VAL A 908 3.86 -22.44 6.03
CA VAL A 908 2.42 -22.66 6.19
C VAL A 908 1.83 -21.36 6.73
N GLU A 909 1.08 -20.66 5.88
CA GLU A 909 0.25 -19.53 6.29
C GLU A 909 -1.12 -20.07 6.72
N ASN A 910 -1.70 -19.53 7.80
CA ASN A 910 -2.89 -20.07 8.46
C ASN A 910 -2.79 -21.59 8.75
N LEU A 911 -1.75 -22.01 9.49
CA LEU A 911 -1.43 -23.39 9.87
C LEU A 911 -2.63 -24.20 10.40
N MET A 912 -3.51 -23.54 11.15
CA MET A 912 -4.68 -24.15 11.78
C MET A 912 -5.91 -24.20 10.86
N ASP A 913 -5.78 -23.73 9.61
CA ASP A 913 -6.84 -23.63 8.60
C ASP A 913 -8.13 -22.96 9.15
N THR A 914 -7.92 -21.92 9.97
CA THR A 914 -8.99 -21.28 10.71
C THR A 914 -9.70 -20.28 9.82
N ARG A 915 -11.01 -20.49 9.63
CA ARG A 915 -11.95 -19.51 9.04
C ARG A 915 -12.07 -18.29 9.95
N ASN A 916 -11.08 -17.41 9.85
CA ASN A 916 -11.04 -16.16 10.61
C ASN A 916 -12.13 -15.22 10.07
N VAL A 917 -13.10 -14.86 10.92
CA VAL A 917 -14.14 -13.88 10.57
C VAL A 917 -13.47 -12.51 10.42
N VAL A 918 -13.37 -12.00 9.20
CA VAL A 918 -12.84 -10.66 8.92
C VAL A 918 -13.93 -9.61 8.78
N ASN A 919 -15.12 -9.98 8.29
CA ASN A 919 -16.31 -9.13 8.27
C ASN A 919 -17.56 -9.95 8.65
N VAL A 920 -18.70 -9.28 8.84
CA VAL A 920 -20.00 -9.91 9.15
C VAL A 920 -21.13 -9.23 8.35
N TYR A 921 -22.23 -9.94 8.14
CA TYR A 921 -23.46 -9.33 7.66
C TYR A 921 -23.99 -8.34 8.70
N SER A 922 -24.22 -7.09 8.30
CA SER A 922 -24.68 -6.04 9.23
C SER A 922 -26.08 -6.28 9.79
N ARG A 923 -26.88 -7.18 9.19
CA ARG A 923 -28.21 -7.54 9.68
C ARG A 923 -28.16 -8.51 10.86
N SER A 924 -27.33 -9.55 10.76
CA SER A 924 -27.25 -10.64 11.73
C SER A 924 -26.10 -10.50 12.73
N GLY A 925 -25.07 -9.70 12.41
CA GLY A 925 -23.80 -9.69 13.14
C GLY A 925 -23.00 -11.00 12.98
N ASN A 926 -23.39 -11.86 12.04
CA ASN A 926 -22.82 -13.17 11.79
C ASN A 926 -22.21 -13.21 10.37
N ALA A 927 -21.26 -14.11 10.12
CA ALA A 927 -20.66 -14.35 8.81
C ALA A 927 -21.19 -15.63 8.12
N TYR A 928 -21.90 -16.50 8.85
CA TYR A 928 -22.47 -17.75 8.32
C TYR A 928 -23.95 -17.65 7.90
N ASP A 929 -24.64 -16.60 8.34
CA ASP A 929 -26.08 -16.40 8.13
C ASP A 929 -26.34 -14.91 7.99
N ASP A 930 -27.04 -14.51 6.92
CA ASP A 930 -27.43 -13.12 6.64
C ASP A 930 -28.79 -12.76 7.26
N ASN A 931 -29.43 -13.73 7.95
CA ASN A 931 -30.76 -13.67 8.56
C ASN A 931 -31.92 -13.63 7.53
N PHE A 932 -31.74 -14.11 6.30
CA PHE A 932 -32.86 -14.26 5.36
C PHE A 932 -33.68 -15.53 5.60
N LEU A 933 -33.07 -16.70 5.36
CA LEU A 933 -33.75 -18.01 5.44
C LEU A 933 -34.16 -18.37 6.87
N THR A 934 -33.53 -17.74 7.86
CA THR A 934 -33.79 -17.92 9.29
C THR A 934 -34.82 -16.93 9.84
N ASP A 935 -35.20 -15.89 9.08
CA ASP A 935 -36.29 -14.97 9.42
C ASP A 935 -37.56 -15.27 8.60
N PRO A 936 -38.61 -15.84 9.22
CA PRO A 936 -39.86 -16.13 8.53
C PRO A 936 -40.57 -14.89 7.98
N ALA A 937 -40.32 -13.69 8.52
CA ALA A 937 -40.95 -12.46 8.05
C ALA A 937 -40.41 -11.99 6.69
N LEU A 938 -39.19 -12.40 6.34
CA LEU A 938 -38.54 -12.07 5.06
C LEU A 938 -38.72 -13.19 4.03
N SER A 939 -38.55 -14.43 4.46
CA SER A 939 -38.40 -15.57 3.54
C SER A 939 -39.67 -16.39 3.31
N SER A 940 -40.65 -16.43 4.23
CA SER A 940 -41.75 -17.42 4.15
C SER A 940 -42.56 -17.35 2.85
N GLU A 941 -42.92 -16.15 2.40
CA GLU A 941 -43.71 -15.98 1.16
C GLU A 941 -42.87 -16.26 -0.09
N ILE A 942 -41.60 -15.85 -0.10
CA ILE A 942 -40.67 -16.05 -1.22
C ILE A 942 -40.33 -17.54 -1.37
N VAL A 943 -40.04 -18.24 -0.27
CA VAL A 943 -39.76 -19.68 -0.26
C VAL A 943 -41.01 -20.47 -0.64
N ALA A 944 -42.20 -20.11 -0.13
CA ALA A 944 -43.44 -20.77 -0.52
C ALA A 944 -43.81 -20.57 -2.00
N ALA A 945 -43.38 -19.46 -2.62
CA ALA A 945 -43.58 -19.18 -4.04
C ALA A 945 -42.58 -19.92 -4.96
N ASN A 946 -41.34 -20.13 -4.53
CA ASN A 946 -40.24 -20.60 -5.39
C ASN A 946 -39.73 -22.02 -5.09
N GLY A 947 -40.07 -22.59 -3.93
CA GLY A 947 -39.77 -23.99 -3.59
C GLY A 947 -38.30 -24.28 -3.26
N ASP A 948 -37.96 -25.57 -3.18
CA ASP A 948 -36.70 -26.05 -2.62
C ASP A 948 -35.46 -25.63 -3.42
N MET A 949 -35.53 -25.61 -4.76
CA MET A 949 -34.43 -25.16 -5.64
C MET A 949 -33.97 -23.74 -5.31
N TYR A 950 -34.90 -22.82 -5.01
CA TYR A 950 -34.56 -21.46 -4.59
C TYR A 950 -33.82 -21.45 -3.24
N VAL A 951 -34.23 -22.29 -2.29
CA VAL A 951 -33.59 -22.40 -0.97
C VAL A 951 -32.18 -22.95 -1.08
N ASP A 952 -31.97 -23.96 -1.91
CA ASP A 952 -30.65 -24.59 -2.07
C ASP A 952 -29.69 -23.70 -2.86
N LEU A 953 -30.16 -23.00 -3.90
CA LEU A 953 -29.38 -21.94 -4.54
C LEU A 953 -29.04 -20.81 -3.56
N TYR A 954 -29.98 -20.37 -2.73
CA TYR A 954 -29.71 -19.33 -1.73
C TYR A 954 -28.61 -19.77 -0.74
N ARG A 955 -28.69 -21.00 -0.22
CA ARG A 955 -27.66 -21.56 0.67
C ARG A 955 -26.30 -21.62 -0.02
N ASN A 956 -26.24 -22.16 -1.23
CA ASN A 956 -24.99 -22.41 -1.92
C ASN A 956 -24.34 -21.12 -2.46
N VAL A 957 -25.11 -20.22 -3.06
CA VAL A 957 -24.63 -18.96 -3.67
C VAL A 957 -24.42 -17.87 -2.61
N ASN A 958 -25.45 -17.57 -1.80
CA ASN A 958 -25.42 -16.41 -0.90
C ASN A 958 -24.82 -16.71 0.48
N LEU A 959 -24.93 -17.93 1.02
CA LEU A 959 -24.45 -18.23 2.38
C LEU A 959 -23.10 -18.94 2.41
N GLU A 960 -22.98 -20.07 1.71
CA GLU A 960 -21.73 -20.86 1.65
C GLU A 960 -20.66 -20.15 0.80
N ASN A 961 -21.05 -19.60 -0.35
CA ASN A 961 -20.13 -18.87 -1.23
C ASN A 961 -20.23 -17.33 -1.14
N ARG A 962 -21.07 -16.77 -0.26
CA ARG A 962 -21.15 -15.33 0.08
C ARG A 962 -21.17 -14.36 -1.10
N GLU A 963 -21.71 -14.76 -2.25
CA GLU A 963 -21.53 -14.01 -3.50
C GLU A 963 -22.13 -12.60 -3.45
N HIS A 964 -23.33 -12.46 -2.85
CA HIS A 964 -23.94 -11.14 -2.69
C HIS A 964 -23.11 -10.20 -1.81
N TYR A 965 -22.40 -10.72 -0.80
CA TYR A 965 -21.49 -9.93 0.04
C TYR A 965 -20.27 -9.45 -0.76
N ALA A 966 -19.67 -10.38 -1.53
CA ALA A 966 -18.53 -10.07 -2.41
C ALA A 966 -18.91 -9.02 -3.46
N ARG A 967 -20.12 -9.09 -4.03
CA ARG A 967 -20.62 -8.10 -4.98
C ARG A 967 -20.94 -6.75 -4.35
N ASP A 968 -21.58 -6.75 -3.19
CA ASP A 968 -22.04 -5.52 -2.55
C ASP A 968 -20.89 -4.68 -1.96
N PHE A 969 -19.76 -5.31 -1.57
CA PHE A 969 -18.62 -4.63 -0.92
C PHE A 969 -17.23 -4.87 -1.53
N GLY A 970 -17.07 -5.78 -2.49
CA GLY A 970 -15.77 -6.13 -3.08
C GLY A 970 -14.77 -6.76 -2.09
N ARG A 971 -15.26 -7.46 -1.05
CA ARG A 971 -14.48 -8.02 0.07
C ARG A 971 -15.10 -9.33 0.55
N ASP A 972 -14.31 -10.21 1.18
CA ASP A 972 -14.81 -11.45 1.80
C ASP A 972 -15.20 -11.25 3.28
N LEU A 973 -15.99 -12.18 3.80
CA LEU A 973 -16.29 -12.37 5.22
C LEU A 973 -15.18 -13.13 5.95
N TRP A 974 -14.38 -13.89 5.21
CA TRP A 974 -13.34 -14.78 5.74
C TRP A 974 -11.92 -14.31 5.38
N GLY A 975 -10.98 -14.51 6.29
CA GLY A 975 -9.55 -14.46 5.96
C GLY A 975 -9.14 -15.69 5.13
N SER A 976 -7.98 -15.61 4.47
CA SER A 976 -7.48 -16.66 3.55
C SER A 976 -7.39 -18.06 4.20
N PRO A 977 -7.58 -19.14 3.41
CA PRO A 977 -7.41 -20.52 3.87
C PRO A 977 -5.95 -20.83 4.20
N ARG A 978 -5.67 -22.06 4.66
CA ARG A 978 -4.29 -22.52 4.78
C ARG A 978 -3.60 -22.52 3.42
N ILE A 979 -2.40 -21.94 3.36
CA ILE A 979 -1.54 -21.96 2.18
C ILE A 979 -0.20 -22.61 2.56
N VAL A 980 0.14 -23.72 1.91
CA VAL A 980 1.38 -24.45 2.10
C VAL A 980 2.32 -24.22 0.92
N LYS A 981 3.57 -23.86 1.19
CA LYS A 981 4.62 -23.66 0.18
C LYS A 981 5.89 -24.38 0.59
N PHE A 982 6.53 -25.07 -0.34
CA PHE A 982 7.79 -25.79 -0.15
C PHE A 982 8.85 -25.26 -1.11
N GLY A 983 10.12 -25.36 -0.74
CA GLY A 983 11.18 -24.97 -1.66
C GLY A 983 12.59 -25.31 -1.18
N ALA A 984 13.54 -24.91 -2.01
CA ALA A 984 14.96 -25.04 -1.74
C ALA A 984 15.70 -23.78 -2.19
N SER A 985 16.78 -23.44 -1.51
CA SER A 985 17.72 -22.42 -1.96
C SER A 985 19.16 -22.87 -1.82
N VAL A 986 20.02 -22.33 -2.68
CA VAL A 986 21.45 -22.63 -2.76
C VAL A 986 22.20 -21.32 -2.62
N ASN A 987 23.10 -21.23 -1.64
CA ASN A 987 23.88 -20.02 -1.34
C ASN A 987 25.40 -20.27 -1.44
N PHE A 988 26.12 -19.28 -1.96
CA PHE A 988 27.59 -19.28 -2.14
C PHE A 988 28.18 -17.89 -1.89
#